data_AF-A0A9W8L7B7-F1
#
_entry.id   AF-A0A9W8L7B7-F1
#
_cell.length_a   1.000
_cell.length_b   1.000
_cell.length_c   1.000
_cell.angle_alpha   90.00
_cell.angle_beta   90.00
_cell.angle_gamma   90.00
#
_symmetry.space_group_name_H-M   'P 1'
#
loop_
_entity.id
_entity.type
_entity.pdbx_description
1 polymer ?
#
loop_
_entity_poly.entity_id
_entity_poly.type
_entity_poly.pdbx_seq_one_letter_code
_entity_poly.pdbx_strand_id
1 'polypeptide(L)'
;MSISTDHTQLQRQLYLLGYSHTLPSDGVVLVSTLLKDLQASLDRVKELEATSIKLEREERTTRLGHDKAKTELHALRTENNSLRAEVLNHSREADRLRRESRAEQYRLSKTADDLRMANLQLKAENAELTRVLGDGLRRCETRLTELDPRGKIARVAINRAIDVSRFAATRSAHVQPAIVDLVDLSSRRIGALEHEIEHLEGRLAARDGELKAALMDVKERDLELLRVNSEFERMAPSRDDESNQVPRLNDQVEYLHERAEALEQEAKDQREQFAMEKEDLHNRWVAAENERVAASDSSSWRTALMRIRDSAAQLARSGANNAADRLRDECQRLLDSGPGSLGRDHGSPSPQTGSPSLSADVDVERLRTELANIKSLYAQTRDQLQELLRSGNAESREAIEKARQAEAASQKALRDLQKQLEGVSEYRDVAEARAKEISRLEDRLRKAEAEHRAELNTHLAEIGRLSTELKQSSESLQKANSSVGERQSQHEGLLAEYQQLVEQHRKLDKSLKQAVGEVGEWRAKADEREHRTSELARRADEYKLLYRQNSSELNTCKKTLEAFTSDLNTLREAHANDQREVERLGGELEQALRMRQAVEMSKDEYKAGLAKALSENEAHRSLVAHLQAERSALRVQVKAQFHLSQRLEQRLEALDPSHADVTLAHPLPLSRSSSAAHSSRSFSSAK
;
A
#
# COMPACT_ATOMS: atom_id res chain seq x y z
N MET A 1 90.71 14.33 19.39
CA MET A 1 91.43 15.44 18.73
C MET A 1 90.58 16.26 17.75
N SER A 2 89.32 15.89 17.45
CA SER A 2 88.44 16.58 16.49
C SER A 2 88.07 18.03 16.83
N ILE A 3 88.13 18.45 18.10
CA ILE A 3 87.64 19.78 18.54
C ILE A 3 88.38 20.96 17.86
N SER A 4 89.63 20.75 17.40
CA SER A 4 90.46 21.79 16.78
C SER A 4 89.97 22.23 15.38
N THR A 5 89.44 21.29 14.58
CA THR A 5 88.93 21.59 13.24
C THR A 5 87.64 22.40 13.32
N ASP A 6 86.73 22.02 14.21
CA ASP A 6 85.42 22.65 14.35
C ASP A 6 85.57 24.09 14.86
N HIS A 7 86.48 24.31 15.82
CA HIS A 7 86.79 25.64 16.35
C HIS A 7 87.32 26.59 15.26
N THR A 8 88.29 26.15 14.46
CA THR A 8 88.86 26.97 13.37
C THR A 8 87.89 27.16 12.20
N GLN A 9 86.99 26.22 11.96
CA GLN A 9 85.93 26.35 10.94
C GLN A 9 84.84 27.34 11.37
N LEU A 10 84.36 27.28 12.62
CA LEU A 10 83.37 28.24 13.15
C LEU A 10 83.95 29.66 13.18
N GLN A 11 85.22 29.81 13.58
CA GLN A 11 85.90 31.10 13.65
C GLN A 11 86.07 31.72 12.25
N ARG A 12 86.27 30.91 11.19
CA ARG A 12 86.21 31.38 9.79
C ARG A 12 84.81 31.81 9.36
N GLN A 13 83.77 31.07 9.75
CA GLN A 13 82.38 31.43 9.43
C GLN A 13 81.96 32.75 10.11
N LEU A 14 82.32 32.94 11.38
CA LEU A 14 82.08 34.19 12.11
C LEU A 14 82.86 35.37 11.50
N TYR A 15 84.11 35.15 11.08
CA TYR A 15 84.90 36.16 10.36
C TYR A 15 84.26 36.55 9.00
N LEU A 16 83.72 35.59 8.25
CA LEU A 16 82.96 35.86 7.02
C LEU A 16 81.64 36.61 7.27
N LEU A 17 81.06 36.49 8.48
CA LEU A 17 79.92 37.27 8.96
C LEU A 17 80.33 38.63 9.57
N GLY A 18 81.60 39.02 9.47
CA GLY A 18 82.12 40.31 9.94
C GLY A 18 82.60 40.36 11.39
N TYR A 19 82.49 39.25 12.15
CA TYR A 19 82.96 39.20 13.54
C TYR A 19 84.48 38.97 13.59
N SER A 20 85.24 40.06 13.64
CA SER A 20 86.71 40.05 13.60
C SER A 20 87.40 39.71 14.94
N HIS A 21 86.66 39.51 16.02
CA HIS A 21 87.23 39.23 17.35
C HIS A 21 87.40 37.73 17.59
N THR A 22 88.59 37.32 18.04
CA THR A 22 88.88 35.95 18.46
C THR A 22 88.16 35.62 19.76
N LEU A 23 87.02 34.91 19.66
CA LEU A 23 86.31 34.36 20.81
C LEU A 23 87.23 33.42 21.64
N PRO A 24 87.16 33.46 22.98
CA PRO A 24 87.80 32.45 23.83
C PRO A 24 87.17 31.07 23.61
N SER A 25 87.87 30.01 24.00
CA SER A 25 87.45 28.60 23.83
C SER A 25 85.99 28.35 24.18
N ASP A 26 85.59 28.85 25.35
CA ASP A 26 84.31 28.55 25.98
C ASP A 26 83.18 29.33 25.30
N GLY A 27 83.49 30.53 24.79
CA GLY A 27 82.60 31.31 23.93
C GLY A 27 82.32 30.64 22.59
N VAL A 28 83.30 29.93 22.01
CA VAL A 28 83.08 29.17 20.77
C VAL A 28 82.20 27.94 21.00
N VAL A 29 82.27 27.29 22.18
CA VAL A 29 81.32 26.22 22.55
C VAL A 29 79.90 26.78 22.63
N LEU A 30 79.71 27.89 23.34
CA LEU A 30 78.39 28.54 23.49
C LEU A 30 77.80 29.01 22.15
N VAL A 31 78.60 29.61 21.27
CA VAL A 31 78.15 30.01 19.93
C VAL A 31 77.86 28.79 19.05
N SER A 32 78.57 27.67 19.24
CA SER A 32 78.28 26.40 18.53
C SER A 32 76.95 25.78 18.95
N THR A 33 76.59 25.80 20.24
CA THR A 33 75.24 25.37 20.67
C THR A 33 74.17 26.33 20.17
N LEU A 34 74.32 27.65 20.37
CA LEU A 34 73.33 28.63 19.91
C LEU A 34 73.06 28.55 18.41
N LEU A 35 74.08 28.29 17.57
CA LEU A 35 73.88 28.08 16.13
C LEU A 35 73.18 26.75 15.80
N LYS A 36 73.39 25.69 16.58
CA LYS A 36 72.67 24.41 16.43
C LYS A 36 71.21 24.54 16.88
N ASP A 37 70.95 25.23 17.97
CA ASP A 37 69.61 25.50 18.49
C ASP A 37 68.82 26.40 17.53
N LEU A 38 69.49 27.42 16.95
CA LEU A 38 68.88 28.29 15.95
C LEU A 38 68.64 27.56 14.62
N GLN A 39 69.55 26.69 14.17
CA GLN A 39 69.33 25.80 13.01
C GLN A 39 68.14 24.85 13.26
N ALA A 40 68.06 24.22 14.44
CA ALA A 40 66.96 23.33 14.80
C ALA A 40 65.62 24.09 14.85
N SER A 41 65.60 25.33 15.35
CA SER A 41 64.40 26.17 15.32
C SER A 41 63.99 26.56 13.90
N LEU A 42 64.96 26.88 13.02
CA LEU A 42 64.72 27.20 11.61
C LEU A 42 64.15 26.00 10.85
N ASP A 43 64.69 24.81 11.07
CA ASP A 43 64.19 23.59 10.42
C ASP A 43 62.82 23.17 10.96
N ARG A 44 62.55 23.41 12.25
CA ARG A 44 61.20 23.25 12.83
C ARG A 44 60.19 24.25 12.26
N VAL A 45 60.59 25.50 11.97
CA VAL A 45 59.73 26.46 11.28
C VAL A 45 59.38 25.97 9.86
N LYS A 46 60.36 25.49 9.08
CA LYS A 46 60.11 24.90 7.75
C LYS A 46 59.16 23.69 7.80
N GLU A 47 59.27 22.86 8.83
CA GLU A 47 58.37 21.72 9.06
C GLU A 47 56.93 22.20 9.37
N LEU A 48 56.78 23.26 10.15
CA LEU A 48 55.49 23.89 10.45
C LEU A 48 54.88 24.60 9.23
N GLU A 49 55.69 25.24 8.38
CA GLU A 49 55.26 25.80 7.09
C GLU A 49 54.80 24.67 6.13
N ALA A 50 55.57 23.59 6.01
CA ALA A 50 55.23 22.46 5.16
C ALA A 50 53.94 21.74 5.61
N THR A 51 53.75 21.57 6.92
CA THR A 51 52.51 21.00 7.48
C THR A 51 51.33 21.96 7.37
N SER A 52 51.52 23.27 7.55
CA SER A 52 50.49 24.29 7.28
C SER A 52 50.02 24.26 5.83
N ILE A 53 50.95 24.22 4.86
CA ILE A 53 50.62 24.12 3.42
C ILE A 53 49.91 22.79 3.08
N LYS A 54 50.22 21.70 3.81
CA LYS A 54 49.50 20.42 3.67
C LYS A 54 48.07 20.53 4.19
N LEU A 55 47.89 21.05 5.41
CA LEU A 55 46.57 21.25 6.03
C LEU A 55 45.68 22.20 5.21
N GLU A 56 46.22 23.29 4.66
CA GLU A 56 45.46 24.17 3.76
C GLU A 56 44.96 23.47 2.49
N ARG A 57 45.72 22.50 1.96
CA ARG A 57 45.29 21.72 0.79
C ARG A 57 44.20 20.72 1.17
N GLU A 58 44.37 20.06 2.31
CA GLU A 58 43.41 19.11 2.86
C GLU A 58 42.08 19.80 3.17
N GLU A 59 42.11 20.98 3.82
CA GLU A 59 40.92 21.81 4.06
C GLU A 59 40.22 22.25 2.76
N ARG A 60 40.97 22.65 1.73
CA ARG A 60 40.38 22.99 0.42
C ARG A 60 39.71 21.77 -0.21
N THR A 61 40.26 20.57 -0.06
CA THR A 61 39.62 19.34 -0.56
C THR A 61 38.39 18.93 0.23
N THR A 62 38.38 19.04 1.56
CA THR A 62 37.19 18.71 2.39
C THR A 62 36.07 19.72 2.18
N ARG A 63 36.39 21.03 2.04
CA ARG A 63 35.42 22.07 1.63
C ARG A 63 34.76 21.74 0.28
N LEU A 64 35.55 21.37 -0.75
CA LEU A 64 35.01 20.96 -2.05
C LEU A 64 34.16 19.68 -1.97
N GLY A 65 34.51 18.73 -1.11
CA GLY A 65 33.68 17.55 -0.82
C GLY A 65 32.35 17.91 -0.18
N HIS A 66 32.35 18.81 0.80
CA HIS A 66 31.14 19.31 1.45
C HIS A 66 30.23 20.08 0.50
N ASP A 67 30.76 20.93 -0.40
CA ASP A 67 29.94 21.66 -1.36
C ASP A 67 29.28 20.73 -2.38
N LYS A 68 29.98 19.67 -2.85
CA LYS A 68 29.38 18.60 -3.67
C LYS A 68 28.23 17.90 -2.94
N ALA A 69 28.50 17.35 -1.76
CA ALA A 69 27.50 16.65 -0.96
C ALA A 69 26.29 17.55 -0.63
N LYS A 70 26.50 18.85 -0.44
CA LYS A 70 25.43 19.86 -0.26
C LYS A 70 24.59 20.06 -1.53
N THR A 71 25.19 20.05 -2.73
CA THR A 71 24.44 20.11 -3.99
C THR A 71 23.65 18.82 -4.27
N GLU A 72 24.23 17.66 -4.00
CA GLU A 72 23.57 16.35 -4.12
C GLU A 72 22.39 16.23 -3.14
N LEU A 73 22.58 16.62 -1.87
CA LEU A 73 21.54 16.64 -0.85
C LEU A 73 20.40 17.62 -1.21
N HIS A 74 20.70 18.74 -1.89
CA HIS A 74 19.68 19.62 -2.45
C HIS A 74 18.91 18.95 -3.60
N ALA A 75 19.60 18.30 -4.54
CA ALA A 75 18.96 17.59 -5.65
C ALA A 75 18.02 16.48 -5.16
N LEU A 76 18.48 15.65 -4.21
CA LEU A 76 17.67 14.60 -3.58
C LEU A 76 16.46 15.16 -2.81
N ARG A 77 16.58 16.35 -2.19
CA ARG A 77 15.43 17.04 -1.58
C ARG A 77 14.42 17.51 -2.62
N THR A 78 14.86 18.04 -3.76
CA THR A 78 13.95 18.43 -4.85
C THR A 78 13.26 17.22 -5.48
N GLU A 79 13.98 16.11 -5.71
CA GLU A 79 13.41 14.86 -6.20
C GLU A 79 12.39 14.26 -5.21
N ASN A 80 12.74 14.18 -3.91
CA ASN A 80 11.83 13.67 -2.89
C ASN A 80 10.53 14.48 -2.78
N ASN A 81 10.60 15.79 -3.02
CA ASN A 81 9.42 16.66 -3.08
C ASN A 81 8.58 16.43 -4.35
N SER A 82 9.19 16.14 -5.50
CA SER A 82 8.47 15.74 -6.73
C SER A 82 7.73 14.43 -6.51
N LEU A 83 8.43 13.40 -6.04
CA LEU A 83 7.86 12.08 -5.75
C LEU A 83 6.71 12.14 -4.73
N ARG A 84 6.78 13.02 -3.72
CA ARG A 84 5.65 13.28 -2.81
C ARG A 84 4.43 13.87 -3.53
N ALA A 85 4.64 14.83 -4.45
CA ALA A 85 3.55 15.43 -5.23
C ALA A 85 2.94 14.43 -6.21
N GLU A 86 3.75 13.58 -6.85
CA GLU A 86 3.33 12.50 -7.74
C GLU A 86 2.49 11.45 -6.98
N VAL A 87 2.95 10.98 -5.81
CA VAL A 87 2.20 10.06 -4.94
C VAL A 87 0.86 10.67 -4.50
N LEU A 88 0.82 11.96 -4.14
CA LEU A 88 -0.44 12.65 -3.81
C LEU A 88 -1.39 12.74 -5.03
N ASN A 89 -0.86 12.96 -6.23
CA ASN A 89 -1.67 13.02 -7.45
C ASN A 89 -2.22 11.64 -7.84
N HIS A 90 -1.40 10.58 -7.81
CA HIS A 90 -1.88 9.22 -8.03
C HIS A 90 -2.87 8.74 -6.96
N SER A 91 -2.72 9.19 -5.71
CA SER A 91 -3.71 8.94 -4.65
C SER A 91 -5.07 9.60 -4.97
N ARG A 92 -5.06 10.88 -5.39
CA ARG A 92 -6.26 11.60 -5.85
C ARG A 92 -6.91 10.95 -7.06
N GLU A 93 -6.11 10.47 -8.01
CA GLU A 93 -6.55 9.78 -9.23
C GLU A 93 -7.17 8.41 -8.90
N ALA A 94 -6.54 7.61 -8.05
CA ALA A 94 -7.09 6.33 -7.57
C ALA A 94 -8.42 6.53 -6.84
N ASP A 95 -8.55 7.56 -5.99
CA ASP A 95 -9.80 7.88 -5.32
C ASP A 95 -10.87 8.47 -6.24
N ARG A 96 -10.48 9.18 -7.31
CA ARG A 96 -11.38 9.58 -8.38
C ARG A 96 -11.94 8.35 -9.11
N LEU A 97 -11.08 7.44 -9.58
CA LEU A 97 -11.48 6.21 -10.27
C LEU A 97 -12.36 5.32 -9.37
N ARG A 98 -12.07 5.24 -8.06
CA ARG A 98 -12.94 4.55 -7.07
C ARG A 98 -14.33 5.19 -6.97
N ARG A 99 -14.46 6.52 -7.04
CA ARG A 99 -15.76 7.22 -7.02
C ARG A 99 -16.53 7.00 -8.32
N GLU A 100 -15.86 7.10 -9.46
CA GLU A 100 -16.42 6.87 -10.79
C GLU A 100 -16.93 5.41 -10.92
N SER A 101 -16.12 4.43 -10.53
CA SER A 101 -16.48 3.01 -10.52
C SER A 101 -17.67 2.70 -9.58
N ARG A 102 -17.73 3.30 -8.38
CA ARG A 102 -18.90 3.15 -7.48
C ARG A 102 -20.17 3.75 -8.07
N ALA A 103 -20.06 4.91 -8.74
CA ALA A 103 -21.20 5.54 -9.42
C ALA A 103 -21.69 4.71 -10.61
N GLU A 104 -20.79 4.06 -11.34
CA GLU A 104 -21.13 3.11 -12.40
C GLU A 104 -21.78 1.82 -11.87
N GLN A 105 -21.22 1.22 -10.81
CA GLN A 105 -21.84 0.08 -10.13
C GLN A 105 -23.27 0.39 -9.65
N TYR A 106 -23.50 1.58 -9.10
CA TYR A 106 -24.84 2.03 -8.70
C TYR A 106 -25.79 2.18 -9.91
N ARG A 107 -25.32 2.78 -11.01
CA ARG A 107 -26.10 2.86 -12.27
C ARG A 107 -26.46 1.47 -12.81
N LEU A 108 -25.49 0.56 -12.86
CA LEU A 108 -25.69 -0.81 -13.34
C LEU A 108 -26.66 -1.59 -12.45
N SER A 109 -26.52 -1.50 -11.11
CA SER A 109 -27.48 -2.10 -10.18
C SER A 109 -28.89 -1.58 -10.43
N LYS A 110 -29.06 -0.26 -10.55
CA LYS A 110 -30.38 0.33 -10.85
C LYS A 110 -30.94 -0.22 -12.17
N THR A 111 -30.16 -0.24 -13.25
CA THR A 111 -30.64 -0.80 -14.53
C THR A 111 -30.98 -2.29 -14.44
N ALA A 112 -30.29 -3.07 -13.60
CA ALA A 112 -30.63 -4.47 -13.35
C ALA A 112 -31.96 -4.61 -12.58
N ASP A 113 -32.24 -3.71 -11.64
CA ASP A 113 -33.52 -3.67 -10.90
C ASP A 113 -34.68 -3.17 -11.77
N ASP A 114 -34.46 -2.14 -12.60
CA ASP A 114 -35.43 -1.69 -13.61
C ASP A 114 -35.77 -2.84 -14.60
N LEU A 115 -34.77 -3.60 -15.06
CA LEU A 115 -34.94 -4.79 -15.90
C LEU A 115 -35.64 -5.95 -15.18
N ARG A 116 -35.39 -6.16 -13.88
CA ARG A 116 -36.12 -7.14 -13.05
C ARG A 116 -37.60 -6.78 -12.96
N MET A 117 -37.93 -5.50 -12.75
CA MET A 117 -39.31 -5.02 -12.70
C MET A 117 -40.01 -5.19 -14.05
N ALA A 118 -39.36 -4.85 -15.16
CA ALA A 118 -39.90 -5.10 -16.51
C ALA A 118 -40.11 -6.61 -16.78
N ASN A 119 -39.20 -7.48 -16.32
CA ASN A 119 -39.35 -8.93 -16.45
C ASN A 119 -40.53 -9.48 -15.63
N LEU A 120 -40.82 -8.91 -14.46
CA LEU A 120 -41.99 -9.25 -13.65
C LEU A 120 -43.30 -8.77 -14.30
N GLN A 121 -43.31 -7.59 -14.91
CA GLN A 121 -44.45 -7.07 -15.68
C GLN A 121 -44.77 -7.98 -16.88
N LEU A 122 -43.77 -8.29 -17.71
CA LEU A 122 -43.93 -9.21 -18.86
C LEU A 122 -44.39 -10.62 -18.44
N LYS A 123 -43.98 -11.10 -17.26
CA LYS A 123 -44.48 -12.37 -16.69
C LYS A 123 -45.95 -12.29 -16.28
N ALA A 124 -46.39 -11.18 -15.68
CA ALA A 124 -47.79 -10.96 -15.33
C ALA A 124 -48.68 -10.82 -16.59
N GLU A 125 -48.22 -10.08 -17.59
CA GLU A 125 -48.90 -9.94 -18.89
C GLU A 125 -49.02 -11.29 -19.61
N ASN A 126 -47.95 -12.08 -19.67
CA ASN A 126 -47.98 -13.41 -20.28
C ASN A 126 -48.88 -14.39 -19.52
N ALA A 127 -48.92 -14.32 -18.18
CA ALA A 127 -49.85 -15.11 -17.37
C ALA A 127 -51.32 -14.72 -17.65
N GLU A 128 -51.63 -13.43 -17.78
CA GLU A 128 -52.98 -12.96 -18.12
C GLU A 128 -53.37 -13.28 -19.58
N LEU A 129 -52.45 -13.16 -20.55
CA LEU A 129 -52.67 -13.61 -21.92
C LEU A 129 -52.93 -15.13 -21.98
N THR A 130 -52.16 -15.92 -21.23
CA THR A 130 -52.37 -17.36 -21.10
C THR A 130 -53.74 -17.68 -20.49
N ARG A 131 -54.18 -16.90 -19.49
CA ARG A 131 -55.52 -17.02 -18.90
C ARG A 131 -56.63 -16.68 -19.89
N VAL A 132 -56.48 -15.56 -20.61
CA VAL A 132 -57.44 -15.10 -21.64
C VAL A 132 -57.55 -16.10 -22.79
N LEU A 133 -56.43 -16.71 -23.21
CA LEU A 133 -56.41 -17.79 -24.20
C LEU A 133 -57.08 -19.07 -23.67
N GLY A 134 -56.83 -19.45 -22.41
CA GLY A 134 -57.51 -20.58 -21.76
C GLY A 134 -59.02 -20.39 -21.63
N ASP A 135 -59.46 -19.19 -21.20
CA ASP A 135 -60.87 -18.83 -21.13
C ASP A 135 -61.48 -18.63 -22.55
N GLY A 136 -60.67 -18.31 -23.55
CA GLY A 136 -61.05 -18.32 -24.97
C GLY A 136 -61.31 -19.75 -25.49
N LEU A 137 -60.35 -20.66 -25.28
CA LEU A 137 -60.46 -22.08 -25.61
C LEU A 137 -61.69 -22.71 -24.97
N ARG A 138 -61.90 -22.51 -23.65
CA ARG A 138 -63.10 -22.97 -22.94
C ARG A 138 -64.39 -22.47 -23.60
N ARG A 139 -64.48 -21.19 -23.96
CA ARG A 139 -65.66 -20.64 -24.66
C ARG A 139 -65.86 -21.22 -26.06
N CYS A 140 -64.79 -21.55 -26.77
CA CYS A 140 -64.87 -22.29 -28.03
C CYS A 140 -65.31 -23.74 -27.84
N GLU A 141 -64.82 -24.44 -26.81
CA GLU A 141 -65.24 -25.80 -26.44
C GLU A 141 -66.72 -25.84 -26.04
N THR A 142 -67.19 -24.89 -25.20
CA THR A 142 -68.60 -24.76 -24.82
C THR A 142 -69.49 -24.56 -26.06
N ARG A 143 -69.10 -23.63 -26.95
CA ARG A 143 -69.83 -23.42 -28.22
C ARG A 143 -69.80 -24.64 -29.13
N LEU A 144 -68.71 -25.42 -29.14
CA LEU A 144 -68.64 -26.67 -29.91
C LEU A 144 -69.62 -27.71 -29.36
N THR A 145 -69.80 -27.80 -28.03
CA THR A 145 -70.82 -28.65 -27.41
C THR A 145 -72.26 -28.12 -27.59
N GLU A 146 -72.46 -26.81 -27.68
CA GLU A 146 -73.77 -26.20 -27.99
C GLU A 146 -74.18 -26.44 -29.46
N LEU A 147 -73.22 -26.42 -30.39
CA LEU A 147 -73.45 -26.62 -31.83
C LEU A 147 -73.59 -28.10 -32.22
N ASP A 148 -72.95 -29.02 -31.48
CA ASP A 148 -73.11 -30.47 -31.67
C ASP A 148 -73.42 -31.21 -30.35
N PRO A 149 -74.66 -31.04 -29.81
CA PRO A 149 -75.11 -31.74 -28.61
C PRO A 149 -75.39 -33.24 -28.86
N ARG A 150 -75.02 -33.78 -30.05
CA ARG A 150 -75.16 -35.20 -30.41
C ARG A 150 -73.84 -35.87 -30.76
N GLY A 151 -72.70 -35.17 -30.66
CA GLY A 151 -71.36 -35.72 -30.86
C GLY A 151 -71.12 -36.31 -32.26
N LYS A 152 -71.79 -35.78 -33.29
CA LYS A 152 -71.67 -36.25 -34.68
C LYS A 152 -70.49 -35.64 -35.43
N ILE A 153 -69.95 -34.51 -34.97
CA ILE A 153 -68.72 -33.92 -35.49
C ILE A 153 -67.54 -34.67 -34.87
N ALA A 154 -66.78 -35.38 -35.72
CA ALA A 154 -65.64 -36.16 -35.27
C ALA A 154 -64.59 -35.28 -34.58
N ARG A 155 -64.50 -35.35 -33.25
CA ARG A 155 -63.48 -34.67 -32.46
C ARG A 155 -62.10 -35.22 -32.82
N VAL A 156 -61.39 -34.54 -33.72
CA VAL A 156 -59.98 -34.81 -34.02
C VAL A 156 -59.16 -34.49 -32.78
N ALA A 157 -58.89 -35.51 -31.96
CA ALA A 157 -58.15 -35.36 -30.72
C ALA A 157 -56.67 -35.08 -31.03
N ILE A 158 -56.28 -33.79 -31.01
CA ILE A 158 -54.88 -33.35 -31.15
C ILE A 158 -54.10 -33.59 -29.84
N ASN A 159 -54.26 -34.77 -29.25
CA ASN A 159 -53.51 -35.28 -28.10
C ASN A 159 -52.34 -36.19 -28.51
N ARG A 160 -51.94 -36.14 -29.79
CA ARG A 160 -50.61 -36.60 -30.19
C ARG A 160 -49.62 -35.48 -29.89
N ALA A 161 -48.70 -35.73 -28.96
CA ALA A 161 -47.50 -34.91 -28.81
C ALA A 161 -46.82 -34.79 -30.18
N ILE A 162 -46.56 -33.56 -30.62
CA ILE A 162 -45.89 -33.30 -31.90
C ILE A 162 -44.41 -33.62 -31.70
N ASP A 163 -44.00 -34.82 -32.13
CA ASP A 163 -42.61 -35.27 -32.15
C ASP A 163 -41.83 -34.49 -33.23
N VAL A 164 -41.38 -33.28 -32.86
CA VAL A 164 -40.66 -32.33 -33.71
C VAL A 164 -39.40 -32.96 -34.33
N SER A 165 -38.85 -34.00 -33.69
CA SER A 165 -37.64 -34.72 -34.08
C SER A 165 -37.68 -35.34 -35.49
N ARG A 166 -38.88 -35.63 -36.03
CA ARG A 166 -39.03 -36.47 -37.24
C ARG A 166 -39.08 -35.73 -38.58
N PHE A 167 -39.12 -34.40 -38.61
CA PHE A 167 -39.17 -33.62 -39.85
C PHE A 167 -37.81 -33.04 -40.31
N ALA A 168 -36.73 -33.28 -39.57
CA ALA A 168 -35.41 -32.72 -39.85
C ALA A 168 -34.67 -33.32 -41.08
N ALA A 169 -35.24 -34.32 -41.76
CA ALA A 169 -34.53 -35.13 -42.76
C ALA A 169 -35.29 -35.35 -44.08
N THR A 170 -35.51 -34.29 -44.87
CA THR A 170 -35.51 -34.39 -46.35
C THR A 170 -35.55 -33.00 -47.03
N ARG A 171 -35.11 -32.95 -48.29
CA ARG A 171 -35.17 -31.80 -49.24
C ARG A 171 -34.23 -30.62 -48.95
N SER A 172 -32.96 -30.87 -49.24
CA SER A 172 -32.18 -29.89 -50.00
C SER A 172 -32.89 -29.55 -51.32
N ALA A 173 -33.05 -28.26 -51.61
CA ALA A 173 -33.26 -27.70 -52.95
C ALA A 173 -32.83 -26.23 -52.91
N HIS A 174 -31.98 -25.79 -53.84
CA HIS A 174 -31.52 -24.40 -53.88
C HIS A 174 -32.62 -23.42 -54.29
N VAL A 175 -32.71 -22.30 -53.56
CA VAL A 175 -32.84 -20.97 -54.16
C VAL A 175 -31.70 -20.14 -53.57
N GLN A 176 -30.81 -19.62 -54.43
CA GLN A 176 -29.69 -18.79 -53.96
C GLN A 176 -30.18 -17.37 -53.67
N PRO A 177 -29.91 -16.77 -52.49
CA PRO A 177 -29.76 -15.33 -52.39
C PRO A 177 -28.52 -14.90 -53.18
N ALA A 178 -28.45 -13.64 -53.62
CA ALA A 178 -27.38 -13.17 -54.49
C ALA A 178 -26.00 -13.35 -53.82
N ILE A 179 -25.10 -14.08 -54.50
CA ILE A 179 -23.74 -14.36 -54.00
C ILE A 179 -22.97 -13.06 -53.70
N VAL A 180 -23.28 -11.99 -54.42
CA VAL A 180 -22.72 -10.64 -54.23
C VAL A 180 -22.90 -10.15 -52.79
N ASP A 181 -24.11 -10.23 -52.21
CA ASP A 181 -24.36 -9.70 -50.85
C ASP A 181 -23.56 -10.44 -49.78
N LEU A 182 -23.35 -11.75 -49.96
CA LEU A 182 -22.58 -12.57 -49.02
C LEU A 182 -21.07 -12.32 -49.16
N VAL A 183 -20.59 -12.07 -50.37
CA VAL A 183 -19.21 -11.65 -50.63
C VAL A 183 -18.98 -10.26 -50.06
N ASP A 184 -19.85 -9.28 -50.32
CA ASP A 184 -19.77 -7.91 -49.78
C ASP A 184 -19.76 -7.90 -48.25
N LEU A 185 -20.63 -8.68 -47.59
CA LEU A 185 -20.64 -8.80 -46.14
C LEU A 185 -19.37 -9.47 -45.59
N SER A 186 -18.82 -10.48 -46.28
CA SER A 186 -17.57 -11.12 -45.86
C SER A 186 -16.37 -10.20 -46.09
N SER A 187 -16.25 -9.51 -47.22
CA SER A 187 -15.21 -8.51 -47.50
C SER A 187 -15.25 -7.33 -46.53
N ARG A 188 -16.44 -6.81 -46.18
CA ARG A 188 -16.56 -5.76 -45.15
C ARG A 188 -16.13 -6.24 -43.76
N ARG A 189 -16.39 -7.50 -43.41
CA ARG A 189 -15.94 -8.08 -42.14
C ARG A 189 -14.44 -8.40 -42.14
N ILE A 190 -13.88 -8.83 -43.28
CA ILE A 190 -12.45 -9.02 -43.47
C ILE A 190 -11.74 -7.67 -43.31
N GLY A 191 -12.15 -6.62 -44.02
CA GLY A 191 -11.56 -5.28 -43.88
C GLY A 191 -11.69 -4.68 -42.47
N ALA A 192 -12.77 -4.98 -41.74
CA ALA A 192 -12.91 -4.58 -40.34
C ALA A 192 -11.90 -5.32 -39.42
N LEU A 193 -11.67 -6.62 -39.65
CA LEU A 193 -10.68 -7.41 -38.91
C LEU A 193 -9.24 -7.04 -39.28
N GLU A 194 -8.97 -6.76 -40.57
CA GLU A 194 -7.67 -6.28 -41.05
C GLU A 194 -7.30 -4.93 -40.41
N HIS A 195 -8.26 -4.01 -40.32
CA HIS A 195 -8.03 -2.70 -39.68
C HIS A 195 -7.93 -2.81 -38.14
N GLU A 196 -8.61 -3.77 -37.51
CA GLU A 196 -8.42 -4.09 -36.09
C GLU A 196 -7.04 -4.72 -35.83
N ILE A 197 -6.55 -5.59 -36.73
CA ILE A 197 -5.19 -6.15 -36.70
C ILE A 197 -4.15 -5.02 -36.85
N GLU A 198 -4.27 -4.15 -37.86
CA GLU A 198 -3.37 -3.02 -38.09
C GLU A 198 -3.31 -2.08 -36.86
N HIS A 199 -4.46 -1.81 -36.22
CA HIS A 199 -4.53 -1.04 -34.99
C HIS A 199 -3.86 -1.76 -33.79
N LEU A 200 -3.99 -3.08 -33.69
CA LEU A 200 -3.32 -3.88 -32.65
C LEU A 200 -1.81 -3.98 -32.89
N GLU A 201 -1.36 -4.13 -34.14
CA GLU A 201 0.06 -4.11 -34.52
C GLU A 201 0.69 -2.74 -34.25
N GLY A 202 0.01 -1.63 -34.59
CA GLY A 202 0.44 -0.28 -34.25
C GLY A 202 0.55 -0.05 -32.74
N ARG A 203 -0.40 -0.57 -31.95
CA ARG A 203 -0.33 -0.54 -30.48
C ARG A 203 0.80 -1.40 -29.93
N LEU A 204 1.07 -2.56 -30.53
CA LEU A 204 2.17 -3.45 -30.14
C LEU A 204 3.52 -2.77 -30.43
N ALA A 205 3.71 -2.21 -31.62
CA ALA A 205 4.90 -1.45 -32.00
C ALA A 205 5.14 -0.23 -31.08
N ALA A 206 4.09 0.48 -30.67
CA ALA A 206 4.19 1.56 -29.68
C ALA A 206 4.66 1.06 -28.31
N ARG A 207 4.07 -0.03 -27.79
CA ARG A 207 4.48 -0.68 -26.53
C ARG A 207 5.92 -1.20 -26.59
N ASP A 208 6.34 -1.71 -27.74
CA ASP A 208 7.71 -2.15 -28.02
C ASP A 208 8.70 -0.96 -28.01
N GLY A 209 8.26 0.22 -28.47
CA GLY A 209 9.01 1.47 -28.37
C GLY A 209 9.15 1.96 -26.92
N GLU A 210 8.05 1.99 -26.17
CA GLU A 210 8.03 2.31 -24.73
C GLU A 210 8.94 1.37 -23.93
N LEU A 211 8.89 0.05 -24.20
CA LEU A 211 9.73 -0.95 -23.56
C LEU A 211 11.22 -0.74 -23.88
N LYS A 212 11.56 -0.40 -25.13
CA LYS A 212 12.95 -0.10 -25.55
C LYS A 212 13.46 1.18 -24.89
N ALA A 213 12.63 2.20 -24.72
CA ALA A 213 12.98 3.41 -23.96
C ALA A 213 13.25 3.09 -22.48
N ALA A 214 12.32 2.41 -21.80
CA ALA A 214 12.50 2.02 -20.40
C ALA A 214 13.76 1.13 -20.18
N LEU A 215 14.11 0.27 -21.14
CA LEU A 215 15.34 -0.53 -21.12
C LEU A 215 16.63 0.26 -21.39
N MET A 216 16.54 1.51 -21.86
CA MET A 216 17.66 2.45 -21.91
C MET A 216 17.74 3.24 -20.60
N ASP A 217 16.63 3.79 -20.10
CA ASP A 217 16.55 4.49 -18.81
C ASP A 217 17.11 3.66 -17.63
N VAL A 218 16.85 2.34 -17.64
CA VAL A 218 17.41 1.42 -16.65
C VAL A 218 18.93 1.28 -16.79
N LYS A 219 19.46 1.17 -18.01
CA LYS A 219 20.92 1.07 -18.24
C LYS A 219 21.66 2.35 -17.88
N GLU A 220 21.04 3.51 -18.13
CA GLU A 220 21.61 4.80 -17.72
C GLU A 220 21.64 4.92 -16.20
N ARG A 221 20.58 4.48 -15.50
CA ARG A 221 20.57 4.36 -14.03
C ARG A 221 21.59 3.33 -13.50
N ASP A 222 21.77 2.18 -14.14
CA ASP A 222 22.78 1.19 -13.74
C ASP A 222 24.22 1.74 -13.89
N LEU A 223 24.49 2.51 -14.94
CA LEU A 223 25.77 3.20 -15.15
C LEU A 223 25.99 4.33 -14.12
N GLU A 224 24.94 5.09 -13.77
CA GLU A 224 24.99 6.08 -12.69
C GLU A 224 25.23 5.42 -11.32
N LEU A 225 24.56 4.29 -11.01
CA LEU A 225 24.78 3.52 -9.78
C LEU A 225 26.22 2.99 -9.69
N LEU A 226 26.79 2.53 -10.80
CA LEU A 226 28.21 2.15 -10.87
C LEU A 226 29.14 3.36 -10.65
N ARG A 227 28.82 4.53 -11.21
CA ARG A 227 29.56 5.78 -10.95
C ARG A 227 29.51 6.14 -9.46
N VAL A 228 28.32 6.22 -8.88
CA VAL A 228 28.08 6.58 -7.48
C VAL A 228 28.75 5.59 -6.53
N ASN A 229 28.67 4.28 -6.76
CA ASN A 229 29.42 3.31 -5.95
C ASN A 229 30.94 3.53 -6.04
N SER A 230 31.49 3.79 -7.24
CA SER A 230 32.93 4.07 -7.41
C SER A 230 33.38 5.38 -6.76
N GLU A 231 32.46 6.33 -6.56
CA GLU A 231 32.70 7.57 -5.81
C GLU A 231 32.55 7.34 -4.30
N PHE A 232 31.60 6.49 -3.87
CA PHE A 232 31.41 6.10 -2.47
C PHE A 232 32.59 5.29 -1.93
N GLU A 233 33.13 4.34 -2.70
CA GLU A 233 34.36 3.60 -2.37
C GLU A 233 35.59 4.52 -2.22
N ARG A 234 35.64 5.63 -2.98
CA ARG A 234 36.69 6.66 -2.84
C ARG A 234 36.47 7.63 -1.68
N MET A 235 35.25 7.70 -1.15
CA MET A 235 34.83 8.55 -0.04
C MET A 235 34.82 7.81 1.32
N ALA A 236 35.29 6.55 1.36
CA ALA A 236 35.47 5.79 2.59
C ALA A 236 36.42 6.54 3.56
N PRO A 237 35.95 7.00 4.74
CA PRO A 237 36.63 8.08 5.45
C PRO A 237 37.87 7.63 6.25
N SER A 238 38.95 8.41 6.14
CA SER A 238 40.02 8.46 7.16
C SER A 238 39.46 9.02 8.47
N ARG A 239 39.85 8.42 9.60
CA ARG A 239 38.97 8.30 10.77
C ARG A 239 39.16 9.37 11.87
N ASP A 240 39.72 10.53 11.52
CA ASP A 240 40.28 11.46 12.52
C ASP A 240 39.47 12.76 12.71
N ASP A 241 38.50 13.07 11.84
CA ASP A 241 37.74 14.34 11.84
C ASP A 241 36.44 14.34 12.69
N GLU A 242 36.16 13.27 13.45
CA GLU A 242 34.90 13.08 14.20
C GLU A 242 34.57 14.21 15.22
N SER A 243 35.57 14.99 15.65
CA SER A 243 35.44 15.93 16.78
C SER A 243 34.51 17.14 16.52
N ASN A 244 34.45 17.65 15.28
CA ASN A 244 33.64 18.82 14.92
C ASN A 244 32.29 18.45 14.28
N GLN A 245 32.07 17.17 13.96
CA GLN A 245 30.86 16.73 13.25
C GLN A 245 29.68 16.47 14.20
N VAL A 246 29.96 15.99 15.42
CA VAL A 246 28.93 15.63 16.42
C VAL A 246 28.00 16.80 16.81
N PRO A 247 28.47 18.02 17.13
CA PRO A 247 27.56 19.11 17.49
C PRO A 247 26.59 19.46 16.36
N ARG A 248 27.11 19.53 15.13
CA ARG A 248 26.34 19.85 13.92
C ARG A 248 25.35 18.76 13.52
N LEU A 249 25.59 17.51 13.94
CA LEU A 249 24.63 16.42 13.81
C LEU A 249 23.54 16.51 14.89
N ASN A 250 23.86 16.89 16.12
CA ASN A 250 22.85 17.20 17.14
C ASN A 250 21.93 18.34 16.68
N ASP A 251 22.47 19.46 16.20
CA ASP A 251 21.67 20.59 15.66
C ASP A 251 20.68 20.12 14.57
N GLN A 252 21.08 19.14 13.75
CA GLN A 252 20.24 18.56 12.70
C GLN A 252 19.20 17.57 13.24
N VAL A 253 19.53 16.77 14.26
CA VAL A 253 18.60 15.85 14.93
C VAL A 253 17.53 16.62 15.70
N GLU A 254 17.91 17.71 16.38
CA GLU A 254 17.02 18.59 17.14
C GLU A 254 16.03 19.30 16.20
N TYR A 255 16.51 19.91 15.11
CA TYR A 255 15.66 20.46 14.04
C TYR A 255 14.75 19.41 13.39
N LEU A 256 15.20 18.17 13.24
CA LEU A 256 14.37 17.08 12.72
C LEU A 256 13.30 16.63 13.73
N HIS A 257 13.56 16.69 15.03
CA HIS A 257 12.56 16.48 16.09
C HIS A 257 11.50 17.59 16.08
N GLU A 258 11.90 18.86 16.15
CA GLU A 258 10.96 20.00 16.08
C GLU A 258 10.09 19.92 14.81
N ARG A 259 10.68 19.54 13.68
CA ARG A 259 9.93 19.40 12.42
C ARG A 259 9.04 18.15 12.38
N ALA A 260 9.37 17.08 13.08
CA ALA A 260 8.52 15.92 13.24
C ALA A 260 7.31 16.24 14.12
N GLU A 261 7.51 16.84 15.30
CA GLU A 261 6.44 17.27 16.20
C GLU A 261 5.47 18.25 15.51
N ALA A 262 5.98 19.22 14.76
CA ALA A 262 5.17 20.14 13.98
C ALA A 262 4.32 19.42 12.91
N LEU A 263 4.84 18.37 12.27
CA LEU A 263 4.11 17.57 11.28
C LEU A 263 3.11 16.61 11.92
N GLU A 264 3.38 16.08 13.12
CA GLU A 264 2.40 15.29 13.87
C GLU A 264 1.22 16.15 14.34
N GLN A 265 1.48 17.38 14.81
CA GLN A 265 0.43 18.33 15.16
C GLN A 265 -0.38 18.77 13.92
N GLU A 266 0.27 19.07 12.78
CA GLU A 266 -0.43 19.37 11.52
C GLU A 266 -1.32 18.18 11.07
N ALA A 267 -0.81 16.95 11.18
CA ALA A 267 -1.57 15.73 10.87
C ALA A 267 -2.71 15.46 11.86
N LYS A 268 -2.60 15.92 13.10
CA LYS A 268 -3.67 15.87 14.10
C LYS A 268 -4.76 16.90 13.80
N ASP A 269 -4.40 18.15 13.52
CA ASP A 269 -5.32 19.22 13.14
C ASP A 269 -6.13 18.84 11.89
N GLN A 270 -5.48 18.25 10.88
CA GLN A 270 -6.15 17.71 9.69
C GLN A 270 -7.14 16.57 10.02
N ARG A 271 -6.82 15.68 10.97
CA ARG A 271 -7.74 14.61 11.40
C ARG A 271 -8.97 15.17 12.12
N GLU A 272 -8.77 16.21 12.94
CA GLU A 272 -9.86 16.91 13.64
C GLU A 272 -10.76 17.68 12.64
N GLN A 273 -10.17 18.32 11.62
CA GLN A 273 -10.92 18.90 10.48
C GLN A 273 -11.74 17.85 9.73
N PHE A 274 -11.14 16.72 9.32
CA PHE A 274 -11.88 15.63 8.65
C PHE A 274 -12.96 14.99 9.53
N ALA A 275 -12.79 14.98 10.86
CA ALA A 275 -13.83 14.52 11.79
C ALA A 275 -15.03 15.49 11.77
N MET A 276 -14.77 16.80 11.86
CA MET A 276 -15.82 17.83 11.75
C MET A 276 -16.52 17.80 10.39
N GLU A 277 -15.79 17.75 9.27
CA GLU A 277 -16.40 17.67 7.92
C GLU A 277 -17.28 16.41 7.77
N LYS A 278 -16.85 15.27 8.32
CA LYS A 278 -17.60 14.02 8.30
C LYS A 278 -18.89 14.11 9.11
N GLU A 279 -18.85 14.75 10.29
CA GLU A 279 -20.03 14.98 11.11
C GLU A 279 -20.99 15.95 10.44
N ASP A 280 -20.47 17.02 9.83
CA ASP A 280 -21.26 18.01 9.09
C ASP A 280 -21.94 17.40 7.84
N LEU A 281 -21.23 16.54 7.11
CA LEU A 281 -21.81 15.75 6.01
C LEU A 281 -22.85 14.73 6.50
N HIS A 282 -22.66 14.11 7.67
CA HIS A 282 -23.65 13.22 8.27
C HIS A 282 -24.92 13.99 8.66
N ASN A 283 -24.78 15.14 9.30
CA ASN A 283 -25.89 16.01 9.69
C ASN A 283 -26.68 16.50 8.47
N ARG A 284 -25.99 16.90 7.38
CA ARG A 284 -26.63 17.26 6.10
C ARG A 284 -27.36 16.08 5.45
N TRP A 285 -26.80 14.87 5.52
CA TRP A 285 -27.46 13.65 5.01
C TRP A 285 -28.70 13.28 5.84
N VAL A 286 -28.63 13.34 7.17
CA VAL A 286 -29.78 13.11 8.07
C VAL A 286 -30.87 14.15 7.82
N ALA A 287 -30.53 15.42 7.62
CA ALA A 287 -31.49 16.46 7.25
C ALA A 287 -32.19 16.15 5.92
N ALA A 288 -31.44 15.82 4.87
CA ALA A 288 -31.99 15.50 3.55
C ALA A 288 -32.85 14.23 3.53
N GLU A 289 -32.49 13.18 4.31
CA GLU A 289 -33.32 11.99 4.42
C GLU A 289 -34.58 12.26 5.26
N ASN A 290 -34.51 13.11 6.30
CA ASN A 290 -35.70 13.56 7.05
C ASN A 290 -36.66 14.38 6.18
N GLU A 291 -36.16 15.30 5.34
CA GLU A 291 -36.98 16.02 4.35
C GLU A 291 -37.62 15.07 3.34
N ARG A 292 -36.86 14.07 2.86
CA ARG A 292 -37.36 13.03 1.96
C ARG A 292 -38.43 12.14 2.62
N VAL A 293 -38.29 11.81 3.90
CA VAL A 293 -39.31 11.08 4.67
C VAL A 293 -40.57 11.94 4.85
N ALA A 294 -40.45 13.21 5.21
CA ALA A 294 -41.59 14.13 5.32
C ALA A 294 -42.33 14.33 3.98
N ALA A 295 -41.60 14.39 2.86
CA ALA A 295 -42.16 14.42 1.52
C ALA A 295 -42.83 13.08 1.14
N SER A 296 -42.28 11.94 1.58
CA SER A 296 -42.84 10.60 1.38
C SER A 296 -44.15 10.40 2.16
N ASP A 297 -44.21 10.86 3.41
CA ASP A 297 -45.43 10.84 4.24
C ASP A 297 -46.54 11.73 3.69
N SER A 298 -46.17 12.79 2.94
CA SER A 298 -47.10 13.69 2.23
C SER A 298 -47.59 13.12 0.88
N SER A 299 -47.00 12.02 0.40
CA SER A 299 -47.24 11.53 -0.97
C SER A 299 -48.35 10.49 -1.05
N SER A 300 -49.48 10.87 -1.65
CA SER A 300 -50.39 10.09 -2.51
C SER A 300 -50.84 8.66 -2.10
N TRP A 301 -49.93 7.72 -1.83
CA TRP A 301 -50.20 6.28 -1.76
C TRP A 301 -51.13 5.88 -0.61
N ARG A 302 -51.06 6.53 0.55
CA ARG A 302 -52.05 6.30 1.63
C ARG A 302 -53.46 6.74 1.22
N THR A 303 -53.58 7.86 0.52
CA THR A 303 -54.86 8.35 -0.02
C THR A 303 -55.40 7.42 -1.12
N ALA A 304 -54.52 6.87 -1.97
CA ALA A 304 -54.89 5.89 -2.98
C ALA A 304 -55.36 4.57 -2.35
N LEU A 305 -54.65 4.04 -1.35
CA LEU A 305 -55.06 2.82 -0.63
C LEU A 305 -56.39 2.99 0.09
N MET A 306 -56.65 4.15 0.72
CA MET A 306 -57.96 4.43 1.33
C MET A 306 -59.07 4.47 0.28
N ARG A 307 -58.86 5.14 -0.87
CA ARG A 307 -59.83 5.12 -1.99
C ARG A 307 -60.10 3.71 -2.52
N ILE A 308 -59.07 2.86 -2.63
CA ILE A 308 -59.21 1.45 -3.05
C ILE A 308 -60.01 0.66 -2.01
N ARG A 309 -59.70 0.83 -0.71
CA ARG A 309 -60.41 0.16 0.40
C ARG A 309 -61.88 0.56 0.45
N ASP A 310 -62.17 1.85 0.29
CA ASP A 310 -63.54 2.37 0.34
C ASP A 310 -64.33 1.96 -0.93
N SER A 311 -63.68 1.87 -2.09
CA SER A 311 -64.28 1.31 -3.32
C SER A 311 -64.62 -0.18 -3.17
N ALA A 312 -63.71 -0.97 -2.60
CA ALA A 312 -63.97 -2.38 -2.28
C ALA A 312 -65.11 -2.51 -1.26
N ALA A 313 -65.17 -1.62 -0.26
CA ALA A 313 -66.24 -1.57 0.72
C ALA A 313 -67.57 -1.02 0.16
N GLN A 314 -67.60 -0.40 -1.03
CA GLN A 314 -68.82 -0.09 -1.77
C GLN A 314 -69.29 -1.29 -2.59
N LEU A 315 -68.38 -1.97 -3.31
CA LEU A 315 -68.69 -3.20 -4.05
C LEU A 315 -69.21 -4.33 -3.15
N ALA A 316 -68.66 -4.47 -1.95
CA ALA A 316 -69.18 -5.39 -0.93
C ALA A 316 -70.59 -5.04 -0.44
N ARG A 317 -71.04 -3.79 -0.61
CA ARG A 317 -72.39 -3.31 -0.24
C ARG A 317 -73.38 -3.30 -1.41
N SER A 318 -72.94 -3.51 -2.65
CA SER A 318 -73.82 -3.52 -3.84
C SER A 318 -74.39 -4.90 -4.20
N GLY A 319 -74.29 -5.91 -3.33
CA GLY A 319 -75.17 -7.08 -3.35
C GLY A 319 -75.00 -8.12 -4.47
N ALA A 320 -73.82 -8.21 -5.10
CA ALA A 320 -73.58 -9.03 -6.29
C ALA A 320 -73.49 -10.57 -6.07
N ASN A 321 -73.81 -11.09 -4.88
CA ASN A 321 -73.60 -12.52 -4.56
C ASN A 321 -74.64 -13.47 -5.17
N ASN A 322 -75.84 -12.99 -5.54
CA ASN A 322 -76.98 -13.83 -5.93
C ASN A 322 -76.85 -14.59 -7.27
N ALA A 323 -75.69 -14.49 -7.94
CA ALA A 323 -75.37 -15.25 -9.16
C ALA A 323 -74.64 -16.58 -8.87
N ALA A 324 -73.90 -16.68 -7.75
CA ALA A 324 -73.02 -17.83 -7.49
C ALA A 324 -73.79 -19.09 -7.03
N ASP A 325 -74.92 -18.91 -6.36
CA ASP A 325 -75.67 -20.04 -5.78
C ASP A 325 -76.62 -20.69 -6.80
N ARG A 326 -77.18 -19.91 -7.74
CA ARG A 326 -78.07 -20.45 -8.80
C ARG A 326 -77.37 -21.48 -9.70
N LEU A 327 -76.09 -21.23 -10.02
CA LEU A 327 -75.26 -22.17 -10.78
C LEU A 327 -74.89 -23.43 -9.97
N ARG A 328 -74.99 -23.39 -8.64
CA ARG A 328 -74.69 -24.53 -7.76
C ARG A 328 -75.86 -25.51 -7.71
N ASP A 329 -77.08 -24.98 -7.58
CA ASP A 329 -78.32 -25.77 -7.56
C ASP A 329 -78.62 -26.46 -8.91
N GLU A 330 -78.16 -25.88 -10.02
CA GLU A 330 -78.38 -26.43 -11.37
C GLU A 330 -77.43 -27.60 -11.68
N CYS A 331 -76.14 -27.49 -11.31
CA CYS A 331 -75.16 -28.58 -11.43
C CYS A 331 -75.56 -29.84 -10.65
N GLN A 332 -76.21 -29.69 -9.48
CA GLN A 332 -76.56 -30.83 -8.64
C GLN A 332 -77.65 -31.73 -9.26
N ARG A 333 -78.50 -31.20 -10.15
CA ARG A 333 -79.63 -31.94 -10.75
C ARG A 333 -79.25 -32.88 -11.90
N LEU A 334 -78.05 -32.75 -12.44
CA LEU A 334 -77.60 -33.52 -13.62
C LEU A 334 -76.77 -34.77 -13.26
N LEU A 335 -76.55 -35.04 -11.98
CA LEU A 335 -75.79 -36.21 -11.50
C LEU A 335 -76.66 -37.43 -11.16
N ASP A 336 -77.96 -37.22 -10.87
CA ASP A 336 -78.84 -38.26 -10.30
C ASP A 336 -79.64 -39.08 -11.35
N SER A 337 -79.19 -39.15 -12.61
CA SER A 337 -79.90 -39.88 -13.67
C SER A 337 -79.02 -40.64 -14.66
N GLY A 338 -78.62 -41.86 -14.29
CA GLY A 338 -78.44 -42.98 -15.23
C GLY A 338 -79.51 -44.07 -14.96
N PRO A 339 -79.42 -45.26 -15.58
CA PRO A 339 -78.57 -45.69 -16.69
C PRO A 339 -79.39 -46.15 -17.92
N GLY A 340 -78.73 -46.45 -19.05
CA GLY A 340 -79.39 -46.97 -20.26
C GLY A 340 -78.52 -47.97 -21.02
N SER A 341 -79.06 -49.16 -21.29
CA SER A 341 -78.41 -50.25 -22.06
C SER A 341 -79.06 -50.41 -23.44
N LEU A 342 -78.50 -51.31 -24.27
CA LEU A 342 -78.94 -51.69 -25.63
C LEU A 342 -78.66 -50.61 -26.72
N GLY A 343 -78.30 -50.97 -27.97
CA GLY A 343 -77.93 -52.28 -28.50
C GLY A 343 -77.95 -52.35 -30.05
N ARG A 344 -77.11 -53.22 -30.62
CA ARG A 344 -77.12 -53.81 -31.98
C ARG A 344 -77.11 -52.95 -33.26
N ASP A 345 -76.08 -53.25 -34.07
CA ASP A 345 -76.11 -53.76 -35.45
C ASP A 345 -76.70 -52.97 -36.65
N HIS A 346 -76.06 -53.26 -37.79
CA HIS A 346 -76.41 -52.96 -39.19
C HIS A 346 -76.30 -51.48 -39.64
N GLY A 347 -75.82 -51.17 -40.85
CA GLY A 347 -75.41 -52.05 -41.95
C GLY A 347 -76.10 -51.64 -43.25
N SER A 348 -75.62 -50.57 -43.88
CA SER A 348 -76.30 -49.92 -45.01
C SER A 348 -76.19 -50.72 -46.32
N PRO A 349 -77.31 -51.09 -46.97
CA PRO A 349 -77.30 -51.60 -48.35
C PRO A 349 -77.47 -50.46 -49.37
N SER A 350 -76.78 -50.56 -50.51
CA SER A 350 -76.98 -49.65 -51.65
C SER A 350 -78.27 -50.00 -52.40
N PRO A 351 -79.12 -49.02 -52.77
CA PRO A 351 -80.25 -49.25 -53.66
C PRO A 351 -79.77 -49.35 -55.12
N GLN A 352 -80.17 -50.41 -55.83
CA GLN A 352 -79.97 -50.51 -57.28
C GLN A 352 -81.10 -49.79 -58.03
N THR A 353 -80.76 -49.08 -59.10
CA THR A 353 -81.71 -48.35 -59.95
C THR A 353 -82.39 -49.27 -60.98
N GLY A 354 -83.56 -49.80 -60.65
CA GLY A 354 -84.44 -50.50 -61.60
C GLY A 354 -85.49 -49.56 -62.21
N SER A 355 -85.40 -49.26 -63.51
CA SER A 355 -86.30 -48.33 -64.21
C SER A 355 -87.23 -49.06 -65.19
N PRO A 356 -88.55 -49.13 -64.95
CA PRO A 356 -89.52 -49.73 -65.87
C PRO A 356 -90.36 -48.64 -66.58
N SER A 357 -89.77 -47.91 -67.54
CA SER A 357 -90.40 -46.74 -68.19
C SER A 357 -90.64 -46.89 -69.70
N LEU A 358 -90.76 -48.12 -70.21
CA LEU A 358 -90.99 -48.40 -71.64
C LEU A 358 -92.20 -49.31 -71.94
N SER A 359 -92.95 -49.77 -70.93
CA SER A 359 -94.20 -50.52 -71.16
C SER A 359 -95.37 -49.57 -71.50
N ALA A 360 -95.53 -48.51 -70.70
CA ALA A 360 -96.77 -47.74 -70.66
C ALA A 360 -97.20 -47.11 -71.98
N ASP A 361 -96.29 -46.53 -72.78
CA ASP A 361 -96.67 -45.96 -74.09
C ASP A 361 -97.09 -47.05 -75.10
N VAL A 362 -96.46 -48.24 -75.08
CA VAL A 362 -96.87 -49.39 -75.90
C VAL A 362 -98.23 -49.90 -75.47
N ASP A 363 -98.48 -49.98 -74.15
CA ASP A 363 -99.78 -50.35 -73.60
C ASP A 363 -100.88 -49.31 -73.94
N VAL A 364 -100.55 -48.01 -74.00
CA VAL A 364 -101.48 -46.94 -74.44
C VAL A 364 -101.82 -47.04 -75.92
N GLU A 365 -100.85 -47.25 -76.81
CA GLU A 365 -101.14 -47.42 -78.24
C GLU A 365 -101.93 -48.70 -78.52
N ARG A 366 -101.64 -49.77 -77.77
CA ARG A 366 -102.41 -51.00 -77.79
C ARG A 366 -103.86 -50.78 -77.34
N LEU A 367 -104.10 -50.16 -76.18
CA LEU A 367 -105.45 -49.86 -75.70
C LEU A 367 -106.22 -48.95 -76.65
N ARG A 368 -105.55 -47.97 -77.29
CA ARG A 368 -106.16 -47.11 -78.33
C ARG A 368 -106.58 -47.89 -79.58
N THR A 369 -105.77 -48.83 -80.04
CA THR A 369 -106.08 -49.65 -81.23
C THR A 369 -107.14 -50.72 -80.93
N GLU A 370 -107.11 -51.37 -79.77
CA GLU A 370 -108.17 -52.27 -79.30
C GLU A 370 -109.52 -51.52 -79.16
N LEU A 371 -109.52 -50.32 -78.58
CA LEU A 371 -110.71 -49.46 -78.47
C LEU A 371 -111.24 -48.98 -79.83
N ALA A 372 -110.37 -48.71 -80.80
CA ALA A 372 -110.78 -48.38 -82.18
C ALA A 372 -111.44 -49.60 -82.88
N ASN A 373 -110.86 -50.79 -82.74
CA ASN A 373 -111.42 -52.02 -83.30
C ASN A 373 -112.80 -52.34 -82.71
N ILE A 374 -112.99 -52.21 -81.39
CA ILE A 374 -114.29 -52.46 -80.76
C ILE A 374 -115.32 -51.38 -81.13
N LYS A 375 -114.91 -50.11 -81.37
CA LYS A 375 -115.82 -49.11 -81.96
C LYS A 375 -116.31 -49.51 -83.35
N SER A 376 -115.43 -50.10 -84.18
CA SER A 376 -115.80 -50.60 -85.51
C SER A 376 -116.75 -51.81 -85.44
N LEU A 377 -116.48 -52.76 -84.55
CA LEU A 377 -117.36 -53.92 -84.31
C LEU A 377 -118.73 -53.50 -83.74
N TYR A 378 -118.75 -52.52 -82.84
CA TYR A 378 -119.98 -51.92 -82.32
C TYR A 378 -120.81 -51.27 -83.44
N ALA A 379 -120.17 -50.51 -84.35
CA ALA A 379 -120.86 -49.94 -85.50
C ALA A 379 -121.46 -51.04 -86.42
N GLN A 380 -120.67 -52.05 -86.79
CA GLN A 380 -121.15 -53.16 -87.63
C GLN A 380 -122.32 -53.93 -86.98
N THR A 381 -122.23 -54.28 -85.70
CA THR A 381 -123.31 -55.01 -85.01
C THR A 381 -124.58 -54.17 -84.82
N ARG A 382 -124.43 -52.86 -84.56
CA ARG A 382 -125.57 -51.93 -84.50
C ARG A 382 -126.25 -51.76 -85.87
N ASP A 383 -125.48 -51.71 -86.94
CA ASP A 383 -126.02 -51.50 -88.29
C ASP A 383 -126.67 -52.80 -88.83
N GLN A 384 -126.08 -53.98 -88.53
CA GLN A 384 -126.74 -55.29 -88.70
C GLN A 384 -128.06 -55.39 -87.91
N LEU A 385 -128.11 -54.87 -86.67
CA LEU A 385 -129.34 -54.78 -85.90
C LEU A 385 -130.41 -53.92 -86.59
N GLN A 386 -130.03 -52.77 -87.17
CA GLN A 386 -130.98 -51.95 -87.94
C GLN A 386 -131.50 -52.66 -89.19
N GLU A 387 -130.69 -53.51 -89.83
CA GLU A 387 -131.09 -54.27 -91.01
C GLU A 387 -132.00 -55.45 -90.64
N LEU A 388 -131.69 -56.19 -89.56
CA LEU A 388 -132.58 -57.22 -89.00
C LEU A 388 -133.92 -56.65 -88.49
N LEU A 389 -133.93 -55.43 -87.94
CA LEU A 389 -135.15 -54.74 -87.54
C LEU A 389 -136.00 -54.23 -88.73
N ARG A 390 -135.42 -54.14 -89.94
CA ARG A 390 -136.13 -53.77 -91.18
C ARG A 390 -136.69 -54.99 -91.94
N SER A 391 -136.13 -56.19 -91.76
CA SER A 391 -136.42 -57.36 -92.61
C SER A 391 -137.66 -58.18 -92.21
N GLY A 392 -138.28 -57.91 -91.06
CA GLY A 392 -139.70 -58.23 -90.77
C GLY A 392 -140.12 -59.71 -90.61
N ASN A 393 -139.27 -60.68 -90.92
CA ASN A 393 -139.65 -62.11 -90.93
C ASN A 393 -139.67 -62.75 -89.54
N ALA A 394 -140.50 -63.78 -89.34
CA ALA A 394 -140.75 -64.39 -88.02
C ALA A 394 -139.50 -64.98 -87.34
N GLU A 395 -138.54 -65.49 -88.11
CA GLU A 395 -137.27 -66.07 -87.63
C GLU A 395 -136.29 -65.00 -87.10
N SER A 396 -136.54 -63.72 -87.36
CA SER A 396 -135.66 -62.61 -86.93
C SER A 396 -135.51 -62.44 -85.42
N ARG A 397 -136.49 -62.89 -84.62
CA ARG A 397 -136.54 -62.57 -83.18
C ARG A 397 -135.33 -63.09 -82.41
N GLU A 398 -134.93 -64.34 -82.63
CA GLU A 398 -133.78 -64.92 -81.93
C GLU A 398 -132.45 -64.28 -82.40
N ALA A 399 -132.36 -63.89 -83.67
CA ALA A 399 -131.21 -63.15 -84.21
C ALA A 399 -131.11 -61.74 -83.60
N ILE A 400 -132.23 -61.03 -83.46
CA ILE A 400 -132.31 -59.70 -82.81
C ILE A 400 -131.94 -59.81 -81.32
N GLU A 401 -132.39 -60.85 -80.62
CA GLU A 401 -132.04 -61.10 -79.21
C GLU A 401 -130.52 -61.30 -79.03
N LYS A 402 -129.91 -62.18 -79.84
CA LYS A 402 -128.46 -62.44 -79.82
C LYS A 402 -127.65 -61.20 -80.22
N ALA A 403 -128.08 -60.46 -81.24
CA ALA A 403 -127.39 -59.26 -81.68
C ALA A 403 -127.48 -58.12 -80.66
N ARG A 404 -128.60 -57.97 -79.93
CA ARG A 404 -128.70 -57.06 -78.77
C ARG A 404 -127.78 -57.43 -77.63
N GLN A 405 -127.61 -58.72 -77.35
CA GLN A 405 -126.64 -59.19 -76.35
C GLN A 405 -125.19 -58.88 -76.77
N ALA A 406 -124.86 -59.05 -78.06
CA ALA A 406 -123.57 -58.67 -78.62
C ALA A 406 -123.32 -57.15 -78.59
N GLU A 407 -124.36 -56.34 -78.89
CA GLU A 407 -124.30 -54.88 -78.78
C GLU A 407 -124.02 -54.45 -77.33
N ALA A 408 -124.77 -54.99 -76.37
CA ALA A 408 -124.62 -54.68 -74.94
C ALA A 408 -123.23 -55.09 -74.40
N ALA A 409 -122.71 -56.25 -74.82
CA ALA A 409 -121.36 -56.68 -74.48
C ALA A 409 -120.29 -55.73 -75.05
N SER A 410 -120.46 -55.30 -76.31
CA SER A 410 -119.55 -54.35 -76.97
C SER A 410 -119.58 -52.97 -76.30
N GLN A 411 -120.75 -52.46 -75.92
CA GLN A 411 -120.85 -51.22 -75.14
C GLN A 411 -120.16 -51.32 -73.77
N LYS A 412 -120.26 -52.47 -73.10
CA LYS A 412 -119.57 -52.67 -71.82
C LYS A 412 -118.05 -52.65 -72.01
N ALA A 413 -117.53 -53.41 -72.97
CA ALA A 413 -116.10 -53.46 -73.28
C ALA A 413 -115.52 -52.07 -73.62
N LEU A 414 -116.28 -51.22 -74.35
CA LEU A 414 -115.88 -49.84 -74.61
C LEU A 414 -115.75 -48.99 -73.33
N ARG A 415 -116.70 -49.08 -72.40
CA ARG A 415 -116.64 -48.34 -71.12
C ARG A 415 -115.48 -48.81 -70.25
N ASP A 416 -115.26 -50.12 -70.18
CA ASP A 416 -114.18 -50.72 -69.38
C ASP A 416 -112.80 -50.31 -69.95
N LEU A 417 -112.62 -50.30 -71.27
CA LEU A 417 -111.40 -49.80 -71.94
C LEU A 417 -111.21 -48.28 -71.82
N GLN A 418 -112.26 -47.48 -71.93
CA GLN A 418 -112.17 -46.02 -71.72
C GLN A 418 -111.66 -45.71 -70.32
N LYS A 419 -112.20 -46.40 -69.29
CA LYS A 419 -111.78 -46.22 -67.90
C LYS A 419 -110.33 -46.67 -67.64
N GLN A 420 -109.85 -47.69 -68.35
CA GLN A 420 -108.44 -48.08 -68.32
C GLN A 420 -107.54 -47.00 -68.97
N LEU A 421 -107.95 -46.45 -70.11
CA LEU A 421 -107.20 -45.41 -70.81
C LEU A 421 -107.10 -44.11 -70.00
N GLU A 422 -108.21 -43.71 -69.34
CA GLU A 422 -108.26 -42.58 -68.40
C GLU A 422 -107.27 -42.79 -67.24
N GLY A 423 -107.34 -43.94 -66.55
CA GLY A 423 -106.42 -44.25 -65.45
C GLY A 423 -104.94 -44.25 -65.86
N VAL A 424 -104.59 -44.76 -67.05
CA VAL A 424 -103.20 -44.72 -67.53
C VAL A 424 -102.75 -43.29 -67.86
N SER A 425 -103.67 -42.40 -68.29
CA SER A 425 -103.34 -40.97 -68.47
C SER A 425 -103.06 -40.25 -67.15
N GLU A 426 -103.84 -40.53 -66.09
CA GLU A 426 -103.57 -39.99 -64.74
C GLU A 426 -102.20 -40.46 -64.21
N TYR A 427 -101.84 -41.73 -64.42
CA TYR A 427 -100.52 -42.25 -64.08
C TYR A 427 -99.37 -41.56 -64.85
N ARG A 428 -99.58 -41.20 -66.13
CA ARG A 428 -98.61 -40.44 -66.93
C ARG A 428 -98.38 -39.06 -66.35
N ASP A 429 -99.43 -38.31 -66.07
CA ASP A 429 -99.33 -36.94 -65.54
C ASP A 429 -98.64 -36.90 -64.17
N VAL A 430 -98.94 -37.88 -63.30
CA VAL A 430 -98.25 -38.07 -62.02
C VAL A 430 -96.78 -38.45 -62.21
N ALA A 431 -96.44 -39.27 -63.20
CA ALA A 431 -95.05 -39.61 -63.51
C ALA A 431 -94.26 -38.40 -64.06
N GLU A 432 -94.84 -37.62 -64.97
CA GLU A 432 -94.23 -36.39 -65.47
C GLU A 432 -94.05 -35.33 -64.37
N ALA A 433 -95.01 -35.18 -63.46
CA ALA A 433 -94.89 -34.29 -62.31
C ALA A 433 -93.75 -34.72 -61.36
N ARG A 434 -93.62 -36.03 -61.11
CA ARG A 434 -92.50 -36.59 -60.31
C ARG A 434 -91.15 -36.39 -60.98
N ALA A 435 -91.04 -36.60 -62.30
CA ALA A 435 -89.80 -36.36 -63.04
C ALA A 435 -89.34 -34.89 -62.95
N LYS A 436 -90.29 -33.94 -63.07
CA LYS A 436 -90.03 -32.50 -62.94
C LYS A 436 -89.55 -32.11 -61.53
N GLU A 437 -90.06 -32.77 -60.48
CA GLU A 437 -89.59 -32.53 -59.10
C GLU A 437 -88.25 -33.22 -58.79
N ILE A 438 -87.98 -34.41 -59.33
CA ILE A 438 -86.67 -35.07 -59.22
C ILE A 438 -85.57 -34.18 -59.81
N SER A 439 -85.78 -33.62 -61.01
CA SER A 439 -84.83 -32.68 -61.63
C SER A 439 -84.53 -31.46 -60.74
N ARG A 440 -85.55 -30.89 -60.09
CA ARG A 440 -85.37 -29.76 -59.14
C ARG A 440 -84.56 -30.16 -57.92
N LEU A 441 -84.75 -31.37 -57.40
CA LEU A 441 -84.00 -31.88 -56.25
C LEU A 441 -82.54 -32.17 -56.64
N GLU A 442 -82.28 -32.73 -57.82
CA GLU A 442 -80.93 -32.90 -58.35
C GLU A 442 -80.20 -31.56 -58.52
N ASP A 443 -80.83 -30.53 -59.08
CA ASP A 443 -80.19 -29.22 -59.26
C ASP A 443 -79.94 -28.50 -57.93
N ARG A 444 -80.82 -28.67 -56.93
CA ARG A 444 -80.57 -28.20 -55.56
C ARG A 444 -79.42 -28.95 -54.89
N LEU A 445 -79.30 -30.27 -55.11
CA LEU A 445 -78.18 -31.08 -54.63
C LEU A 445 -76.86 -30.63 -55.27
N ARG A 446 -76.82 -30.48 -56.61
CA ARG A 446 -75.66 -29.97 -57.37
C ARG A 446 -75.20 -28.61 -56.87
N LYS A 447 -76.14 -27.71 -56.54
CA LYS A 447 -75.83 -26.38 -55.98
C LYS A 447 -75.20 -26.49 -54.58
N ALA A 448 -75.78 -27.28 -53.68
CA ALA A 448 -75.24 -27.49 -52.34
C ALA A 448 -73.86 -28.19 -52.37
N GLU A 449 -73.64 -29.15 -53.28
CA GLU A 449 -72.32 -29.75 -53.50
C GLU A 449 -71.29 -28.73 -54.00
N ALA A 450 -71.68 -27.81 -54.89
CA ALA A 450 -70.78 -26.77 -55.38
C ALA A 450 -70.42 -25.77 -54.27
N GLU A 451 -71.39 -25.40 -53.43
CA GLU A 451 -71.21 -24.51 -52.28
C GLU A 451 -70.27 -25.15 -51.25
N HIS A 452 -70.52 -26.40 -50.81
CA HIS A 452 -69.63 -27.10 -49.89
C HIS A 452 -68.22 -27.38 -50.47
N ARG A 453 -68.08 -27.59 -51.80
CA ARG A 453 -66.76 -27.68 -52.45
C ARG A 453 -66.02 -26.33 -52.43
N ALA A 454 -66.72 -25.21 -52.56
CA ALA A 454 -66.12 -23.88 -52.42
C ALA A 454 -65.66 -23.62 -50.98
N GLU A 455 -66.51 -23.91 -49.99
CA GLU A 455 -66.16 -23.82 -48.55
C GLU A 455 -64.93 -24.67 -48.22
N LEU A 456 -64.92 -25.94 -48.62
CA LEU A 456 -63.78 -26.85 -48.41
C LEU A 456 -62.48 -26.30 -49.03
N ASN A 457 -62.54 -25.74 -50.23
CA ASN A 457 -61.38 -25.12 -50.88
C ASN A 457 -60.89 -23.88 -50.13
N THR A 458 -61.78 -23.05 -49.56
CA THR A 458 -61.36 -21.90 -48.72
C THR A 458 -60.67 -22.36 -47.43
N HIS A 459 -61.19 -23.39 -46.75
CA HIS A 459 -60.55 -23.96 -45.57
C HIS A 459 -59.19 -24.59 -45.88
N LEU A 460 -59.04 -25.29 -47.01
CA LEU A 460 -57.75 -25.83 -47.44
C LEU A 460 -56.73 -24.73 -47.74
N ALA A 461 -57.15 -23.60 -48.35
CA ALA A 461 -56.30 -22.44 -48.57
C ALA A 461 -55.86 -21.78 -47.26
N GLU A 462 -56.75 -21.64 -46.28
CA GLU A 462 -56.42 -21.08 -44.97
C GLU A 462 -55.51 -22.00 -44.14
N ILE A 463 -55.73 -23.32 -44.16
CA ILE A 463 -54.81 -24.30 -43.58
C ILE A 463 -53.42 -24.19 -44.23
N GLY A 464 -53.35 -23.97 -45.54
CA GLY A 464 -52.11 -23.68 -46.26
C GLY A 464 -51.40 -22.43 -45.73
N ARG A 465 -52.12 -21.30 -45.60
CA ARG A 465 -51.60 -20.05 -45.03
C ARG A 465 -51.05 -20.26 -43.62
N LEU A 466 -51.86 -20.82 -42.72
CA LEU A 466 -51.47 -21.06 -41.33
C LEU A 466 -50.27 -22.01 -41.21
N SER A 467 -50.15 -23.00 -42.11
CA SER A 467 -48.98 -23.87 -42.17
C SER A 467 -47.70 -23.11 -42.56
N THR A 468 -47.78 -22.16 -43.51
CA THR A 468 -46.63 -21.32 -43.86
C THR A 468 -46.24 -20.34 -42.75
N GLU A 469 -47.20 -19.74 -42.05
CA GLU A 469 -46.96 -18.84 -40.91
C GLU A 469 -46.33 -19.60 -39.72
N LEU A 470 -46.82 -20.80 -39.42
CA LEU A 470 -46.23 -21.69 -38.41
C LEU A 470 -44.78 -22.06 -38.75
N LYS A 471 -44.48 -22.34 -40.03
CA LYS A 471 -43.12 -22.63 -40.48
C LYS A 471 -42.18 -21.43 -40.33
N GLN A 472 -42.62 -20.23 -40.75
CA GLN A 472 -41.85 -18.99 -40.58
C GLN A 472 -41.59 -18.67 -39.10
N SER A 473 -42.58 -18.88 -38.23
CA SER A 473 -42.43 -18.74 -36.78
C SER A 473 -41.43 -19.75 -36.21
N SER A 474 -41.49 -21.02 -36.62
CA SER A 474 -40.55 -22.06 -36.19
C SER A 474 -39.11 -21.77 -36.64
N GLU A 475 -38.90 -21.34 -37.88
CA GLU A 475 -37.57 -20.92 -38.40
C GLU A 475 -37.03 -19.69 -37.66
N SER A 476 -37.92 -18.77 -37.25
CA SER A 476 -37.54 -17.58 -36.48
C SER A 476 -37.16 -17.94 -35.04
N LEU A 477 -37.89 -18.85 -34.39
CA LEU A 477 -37.55 -19.39 -33.07
C LEU A 477 -36.24 -20.19 -33.10
N GLN A 478 -35.96 -20.94 -34.17
CA GLN A 478 -34.69 -21.65 -34.32
C GLN A 478 -33.49 -20.69 -34.42
N LYS A 479 -33.62 -19.60 -35.18
CA LYS A 479 -32.60 -18.52 -35.26
C LYS A 479 -32.45 -17.76 -33.94
N ALA A 480 -33.54 -17.54 -33.21
CA ALA A 480 -33.47 -16.95 -31.87
C ALA A 480 -32.68 -17.87 -30.93
N ASN A 481 -32.98 -19.17 -30.91
CA ASN A 481 -32.29 -20.15 -30.06
C ASN A 481 -30.79 -20.27 -30.39
N SER A 482 -30.38 -20.25 -31.66
CA SER A 482 -28.95 -20.25 -32.00
C SER A 482 -28.25 -18.99 -31.49
N SER A 483 -28.86 -17.80 -31.65
CA SER A 483 -28.31 -16.55 -31.11
C SER A 483 -28.24 -16.50 -29.57
N VAL A 484 -29.11 -17.25 -28.88
CA VAL A 484 -29.04 -17.42 -27.41
C VAL A 484 -27.89 -18.34 -27.04
N GLY A 485 -27.68 -19.45 -27.76
CA GLY A 485 -26.53 -20.34 -27.56
C GLY A 485 -25.19 -19.63 -27.78
N GLU A 486 -25.06 -18.86 -28.87
CA GLU A 486 -23.86 -18.04 -29.15
C GLU A 486 -23.57 -17.05 -28.00
N ARG A 487 -24.59 -16.37 -27.48
CA ARG A 487 -24.46 -15.46 -26.33
C ARG A 487 -24.13 -16.19 -25.02
N GLN A 488 -24.63 -17.40 -24.83
CA GLN A 488 -24.29 -18.23 -23.67
C GLN A 488 -22.81 -18.60 -23.70
N SER A 489 -22.29 -19.10 -24.82
CA SER A 489 -20.85 -19.41 -24.96
C SER A 489 -19.96 -18.17 -24.86
N GLN A 490 -20.41 -16.99 -25.32
CA GLN A 490 -19.72 -15.72 -25.09
C GLN A 490 -19.66 -15.34 -23.60
N HIS A 491 -20.77 -15.48 -22.87
CA HIS A 491 -20.80 -15.24 -21.42
C HIS A 491 -19.96 -16.26 -20.63
N GLU A 492 -19.93 -17.52 -21.05
CA GLU A 492 -19.06 -18.56 -20.44
C GLU A 492 -17.58 -18.26 -20.66
N GLY A 493 -17.20 -17.80 -21.87
CA GLY A 493 -15.85 -17.32 -22.16
C GLY A 493 -15.44 -16.13 -21.28
N LEU A 494 -16.26 -15.09 -21.23
CA LEU A 494 -16.03 -13.91 -20.38
C LEU A 494 -15.96 -14.26 -18.88
N LEU A 495 -16.73 -15.26 -18.42
CA LEU A 495 -16.66 -15.77 -17.05
C LEU A 495 -15.35 -16.52 -16.78
N ALA A 496 -14.81 -17.26 -17.75
CA ALA A 496 -13.51 -17.92 -17.62
C ALA A 496 -12.36 -16.89 -17.60
N GLU A 497 -12.39 -15.89 -18.48
CA GLU A 497 -11.43 -14.77 -18.49
C GLU A 497 -11.46 -13.99 -17.16
N TYR A 498 -12.65 -13.68 -16.65
CA TYR A 498 -12.81 -13.02 -15.35
C TYR A 498 -12.26 -13.87 -14.19
N GLN A 499 -12.49 -15.18 -14.19
CA GLN A 499 -11.91 -16.09 -13.19
C GLN A 499 -10.38 -16.13 -13.26
N GLN A 500 -9.81 -16.15 -14.47
CA GLN A 500 -8.36 -16.07 -14.68
C GLN A 500 -7.78 -14.75 -14.18
N LEU A 501 -8.45 -13.62 -14.44
CA LEU A 501 -8.06 -12.29 -13.95
C LEU A 501 -8.13 -12.19 -12.42
N VAL A 502 -9.17 -12.74 -11.79
CA VAL A 502 -9.28 -12.83 -10.32
C VAL A 502 -8.14 -13.66 -9.71
N GLU A 503 -7.75 -14.76 -10.35
CA GLU A 503 -6.64 -15.59 -9.86
C GLU A 503 -5.26 -14.94 -10.11
N GLN A 504 -5.10 -14.14 -11.16
CA GLN A 504 -3.95 -13.26 -11.34
C GLN A 504 -3.88 -12.18 -10.24
N HIS A 505 -4.98 -11.51 -9.93
CA HIS A 505 -5.04 -10.54 -8.83
C HIS A 505 -4.72 -11.17 -7.47
N ARG A 506 -5.16 -12.41 -7.19
CA ARG A 506 -4.79 -13.15 -5.97
C ARG A 506 -3.30 -13.46 -5.88
N LYS A 507 -2.63 -13.72 -7.01
CA LYS A 507 -1.17 -13.93 -7.05
C LYS A 507 -0.42 -12.62 -6.81
N LEU A 508 -0.88 -11.52 -7.40
CA LEU A 508 -0.33 -10.18 -7.17
C LEU A 508 -0.52 -9.71 -5.72
N ASP A 509 -1.70 -9.91 -5.13
CA ASP A 509 -1.98 -9.60 -3.71
C ASP A 509 -1.08 -10.39 -2.75
N LYS A 510 -0.83 -11.69 -3.01
CA LYS A 510 0.14 -12.50 -2.25
C LYS A 510 1.57 -11.97 -2.38
N SER A 511 2.01 -11.65 -3.60
CA SER A 511 3.34 -11.10 -3.86
C SER A 511 3.54 -9.71 -3.22
N LEU A 512 2.53 -8.84 -3.28
CA LEU A 512 2.53 -7.53 -2.61
C LEU A 512 2.60 -7.68 -1.09
N LYS A 513 1.83 -8.61 -0.50
CA LYS A 513 1.89 -8.89 0.95
C LYS A 513 3.24 -9.43 1.39
N GLN A 514 3.88 -10.27 0.57
CA GLN A 514 5.25 -10.73 0.81
C GLN A 514 6.23 -9.55 0.78
N ALA A 515 6.22 -8.73 -0.29
CA ALA A 515 7.11 -7.58 -0.41
C ALA A 515 6.92 -6.54 0.71
N VAL A 516 5.68 -6.30 1.16
CA VAL A 516 5.38 -5.45 2.32
C VAL A 516 5.92 -6.06 3.62
N GLY A 517 5.86 -7.38 3.78
CA GLY A 517 6.48 -8.10 4.89
C GLY A 517 8.01 -7.98 4.90
N GLU A 518 8.65 -8.18 3.75
CA GLU A 518 10.10 -8.01 3.57
C GLU A 518 10.54 -6.58 3.87
N VAL A 519 9.81 -5.56 3.40
CA VAL A 519 10.05 -4.14 3.76
C VAL A 519 9.86 -3.90 5.26
N GLY A 520 8.93 -4.59 5.91
CA GLY A 520 8.77 -4.58 7.37
C GLY A 520 10.00 -5.14 8.10
N GLU A 521 10.55 -6.26 7.64
CA GLU A 521 11.81 -6.79 8.18
C GLU A 521 12.99 -5.84 7.95
N TRP A 522 13.09 -5.22 6.78
CA TRP A 522 14.16 -4.26 6.48
C TRP A 522 14.09 -3.01 7.35
N ARG A 523 12.87 -2.54 7.69
CA ARG A 523 12.67 -1.48 8.70
C ARG A 523 13.13 -1.94 10.08
N ALA A 524 12.65 -3.07 10.59
CA ALA A 524 13.09 -3.58 11.90
C ALA A 524 14.62 -3.77 11.99
N LYS A 525 15.28 -4.21 10.90
CA LYS A 525 16.74 -4.32 10.79
C LYS A 525 17.46 -2.96 10.68
N ALA A 526 16.77 -1.90 10.24
CA ALA A 526 17.28 -0.53 10.27
C ALA A 526 17.13 0.08 11.66
N ASP A 527 15.95 -0.05 12.28
CA ASP A 527 15.65 0.40 13.64
C ASP A 527 16.61 -0.23 14.67
N GLU A 528 16.91 -1.53 14.53
CA GLU A 528 17.92 -2.21 15.37
C GLU A 528 19.34 -1.67 15.15
N ARG A 529 19.70 -1.29 13.91
CA ARG A 529 21.00 -0.65 13.62
C ARG A 529 21.08 0.75 14.21
N GLU A 530 20.00 1.52 14.12
CA GLU A 530 19.89 2.86 14.70
C GLU A 530 20.03 2.82 16.24
N HIS A 531 19.35 1.87 16.90
CA HIS A 531 19.53 1.63 18.35
C HIS A 531 20.98 1.23 18.69
N ARG A 532 21.60 0.34 17.91
CA ARG A 532 23.01 -0.06 18.10
C ARG A 532 23.99 1.10 17.87
N THR A 533 23.76 1.98 16.89
CA THR A 533 24.58 3.18 16.69
C THR A 533 24.38 4.20 17.80
N SER A 534 23.16 4.36 18.32
CA SER A 534 22.87 5.20 19.49
C SER A 534 23.56 4.69 20.76
N GLU A 535 23.59 3.38 21.00
CA GLU A 535 24.40 2.79 22.08
C GLU A 535 25.90 3.05 21.92
N LEU A 536 26.43 2.90 20.70
CA LEU A 536 27.84 3.14 20.41
C LEU A 536 28.22 4.61 20.58
N ALA A 537 27.34 5.54 20.16
CA ALA A 537 27.50 6.97 20.40
C ALA A 537 27.52 7.29 21.90
N ARG A 538 26.56 6.75 22.68
CA ARG A 538 26.53 6.94 24.13
C ARG A 538 27.80 6.43 24.82
N ARG A 539 28.29 5.25 24.43
CA ARG A 539 29.57 4.71 24.94
C ARG A 539 30.77 5.56 24.50
N ALA A 540 30.78 6.11 23.29
CA ALA A 540 31.83 7.02 22.85
C ALA A 540 31.86 8.31 23.69
N ASP A 541 30.71 8.86 24.06
CA ASP A 541 30.62 10.03 24.93
C ASP A 541 30.96 9.72 26.40
N GLU A 542 30.60 8.54 26.91
CA GLU A 542 31.11 8.01 28.19
C GLU A 542 32.65 7.94 28.19
N TYR A 543 33.27 7.42 27.12
CA TYR A 543 34.73 7.39 26.99
C TYR A 543 35.35 8.79 26.84
N LYS A 544 34.71 9.74 26.14
CA LYS A 544 35.15 11.15 26.09
C LYS A 544 35.10 11.80 27.47
N LEU A 545 34.09 11.50 28.28
CA LEU A 545 33.97 12.00 29.65
C LEU A 545 35.08 11.43 30.56
N LEU A 546 35.28 10.11 30.53
CA LEU A 546 36.38 9.44 31.25
C LEU A 546 37.75 9.96 30.82
N TYR A 547 37.97 10.20 29.52
CA TYR A 547 39.23 10.78 29.03
C TYR A 547 39.45 12.20 29.57
N ARG A 548 38.41 13.04 29.61
CA ARG A 548 38.47 14.40 30.20
C ARG A 548 38.78 14.34 31.70
N GLN A 549 38.14 13.42 32.44
CA GLN A 549 38.40 13.19 33.87
C GLN A 549 39.85 12.77 34.10
N ASN A 550 40.29 11.68 33.47
CA ASN A 550 41.66 11.17 33.57
C ASN A 550 42.72 12.21 33.15
N SER A 551 42.43 13.05 32.15
CA SER A 551 43.31 14.15 31.73
C SER A 551 43.39 15.26 32.79
N SER A 552 42.27 15.61 33.44
CA SER A 552 42.24 16.58 34.54
C SER A 552 42.96 16.07 35.80
N GLU A 553 42.82 14.77 36.10
CA GLU A 553 43.55 14.10 37.18
C GLU A 553 45.05 14.06 36.88
N LEU A 554 45.46 13.65 35.68
CA LEU A 554 46.86 13.64 35.24
C LEU A 554 47.49 15.03 35.31
N ASN A 555 46.77 16.08 34.91
CA ASN A 555 47.26 17.46 35.03
C ASN A 555 47.30 17.96 36.48
N THR A 556 46.47 17.40 37.37
CA THR A 556 46.55 17.67 38.82
C THR A 556 47.77 16.97 39.43
N CYS A 557 48.03 15.71 39.06
CA CYS A 557 49.21 14.96 39.45
C CYS A 557 50.52 15.57 38.92
N LYS A 558 50.51 16.20 37.74
CA LYS A 558 51.64 16.99 37.25
C LYS A 558 51.91 18.20 38.15
N LYS A 559 50.87 18.97 38.50
CA LYS A 559 51.01 20.14 39.38
C LYS A 559 51.50 19.77 40.80
N THR A 560 51.08 18.63 41.34
CA THR A 560 51.62 18.17 42.64
C THR A 560 53.06 17.67 42.51
N LEU A 561 53.44 17.01 41.40
CA LEU A 561 54.84 16.66 41.11
C LEU A 561 55.73 17.91 40.94
N GLU A 562 55.23 18.94 40.25
CA GLU A 562 55.90 20.24 40.08
C GLU A 562 56.09 20.93 41.43
N ALA A 563 55.07 20.93 42.30
CA ALA A 563 55.16 21.44 43.67
C ALA A 563 56.21 20.68 44.50
N PHE A 564 56.14 19.34 44.54
CA PHE A 564 57.15 18.52 45.23
C PHE A 564 58.56 18.71 44.66
N THR A 565 58.70 18.99 43.37
CA THR A 565 60.00 19.30 42.74
C THR A 565 60.52 20.66 43.19
N SER A 566 59.64 21.66 43.35
CA SER A 566 59.96 22.95 43.95
C SER A 566 60.39 22.79 45.41
N ASP A 567 59.63 22.04 46.22
CA ASP A 567 59.94 21.80 47.63
C ASP A 567 61.26 21.03 47.82
N LEU A 568 61.56 20.06 46.94
CA LEU A 568 62.85 19.37 46.94
C LEU A 568 64.02 20.30 46.56
N ASN A 569 63.78 21.33 45.75
CA ASN A 569 64.80 22.31 45.40
C ASN A 569 65.01 23.34 46.52
N THR A 570 63.96 23.83 47.18
CA THR A 570 64.11 24.70 48.37
C THR A 570 64.76 23.96 49.54
N LEU A 571 64.47 22.67 49.74
CA LEU A 571 65.18 21.82 50.71
C LEU A 571 66.67 21.60 50.35
N ARG A 572 67.01 21.49 49.05
CA ARG A 572 68.41 21.44 48.60
C ARG A 572 69.14 22.77 48.83
N GLU A 573 68.47 23.90 48.58
CA GLU A 573 69.03 25.23 48.85
C GLU A 573 69.21 25.48 50.35
N ALA A 574 68.26 25.05 51.19
CA ALA A 574 68.38 25.05 52.64
C ALA A 574 69.57 24.21 53.09
N HIS A 575 69.65 22.94 52.69
CA HIS A 575 70.79 22.08 53.01
C HIS A 575 72.14 22.67 52.52
N ALA A 576 72.16 23.30 51.34
CA ALA A 576 73.38 23.97 50.84
C ALA A 576 73.76 25.21 51.68
N ASN A 577 72.79 25.90 52.28
CA ASN A 577 73.05 26.99 53.23
C ASN A 577 73.50 26.47 54.60
N ASP A 578 72.83 25.45 55.14
CA ASP A 578 73.24 24.77 56.38
C ASP A 578 74.67 24.24 56.27
N GLN A 579 75.04 23.67 55.12
CA GLN A 579 76.37 23.14 54.85
C GLN A 579 77.43 24.25 54.76
N ARG A 580 77.12 25.41 54.16
CA ARG A 580 77.98 26.61 54.21
C ARG A 580 78.12 27.17 55.63
N GLU A 581 77.07 27.08 56.45
CA GLU A 581 77.11 27.50 57.85
C GLU A 581 77.95 26.53 58.71
N VAL A 582 77.88 25.22 58.46
CA VAL A 582 78.79 24.23 59.07
C VAL A 582 80.24 24.48 58.66
N GLU A 583 80.51 24.82 57.40
CA GLU A 583 81.84 25.23 56.94
C GLU A 583 82.34 26.52 57.63
N ARG A 584 81.47 27.54 57.76
CA ARG A 584 81.74 28.79 58.50
C ARG A 584 82.09 28.50 59.97
N LEU A 585 81.25 27.75 60.66
CA LEU A 585 81.43 27.38 62.08
C LEU A 585 82.66 26.48 62.27
N GLY A 586 83.01 25.65 61.30
CA GLY A 586 84.26 24.88 61.27
C GLY A 586 85.49 25.79 61.19
N GLY A 587 85.47 26.80 60.32
CA GLY A 587 86.52 27.82 60.23
C GLY A 587 86.66 28.65 61.52
N GLU A 588 85.55 29.04 62.14
CA GLU A 588 85.52 29.74 63.43
C GLU A 588 86.06 28.86 64.58
N LEU A 589 85.74 27.57 64.58
CA LEU A 589 86.29 26.60 65.53
C LEU A 589 87.80 26.39 65.34
N GLU A 590 88.28 26.27 64.10
CA GLU A 590 89.71 26.24 63.80
C GLU A 590 90.42 27.51 64.29
N GLN A 591 89.83 28.69 64.05
CA GLN A 591 90.39 29.96 64.54
C GLN A 591 90.43 30.00 66.07
N ALA A 592 89.38 29.52 66.76
CA ALA A 592 89.34 29.41 68.21
C ALA A 592 90.40 28.42 68.76
N LEU A 593 90.63 27.29 68.08
CA LEU A 593 91.67 26.33 68.43
C LEU A 593 93.08 26.92 68.25
N ARG A 594 93.33 27.65 67.15
CA ARG A 594 94.61 28.35 66.92
C ARG A 594 94.85 29.45 67.97
N MET A 595 93.83 30.23 68.34
CA MET A 595 93.90 31.21 69.43
C MET A 595 94.18 30.55 70.79
N ARG A 596 93.49 29.43 71.10
CA ARG A 596 93.76 28.65 72.31
C ARG A 596 95.21 28.17 72.34
N GLN A 597 95.72 27.61 71.24
CA GLN A 597 97.10 27.11 71.17
C GLN A 597 98.13 28.23 71.38
N ALA A 598 97.88 29.42 70.82
CA ALA A 598 98.74 30.58 71.05
C ALA A 598 98.74 31.03 72.53
N VAL A 599 97.57 31.05 73.19
CA VAL A 599 97.47 31.32 74.64
C VAL A 599 98.14 30.23 75.48
N GLU A 600 98.05 28.97 75.05
CA GLU A 600 98.67 27.82 75.72
C GLU A 600 100.22 27.92 75.63
N MET A 601 100.78 28.34 74.50
CA MET A 601 102.22 28.65 74.38
C MET A 601 102.63 29.86 75.23
N SER A 602 101.90 30.98 75.19
CA SER A 602 102.26 32.17 75.99
C SER A 602 102.23 31.88 77.49
N LYS A 603 101.33 30.99 77.94
CA LYS A 603 101.26 30.50 79.33
C LYS A 603 102.53 29.74 79.73
N ASP A 604 103.12 28.98 78.81
CA ASP A 604 104.36 28.24 79.06
C ASP A 604 105.61 29.14 78.99
N GLU A 605 105.61 30.16 78.13
CA GLU A 605 106.59 31.26 78.17
C GLU A 605 106.56 31.99 79.52
N TYR A 606 105.35 32.31 80.04
CA TYR A 606 105.19 32.91 81.37
C TYR A 606 105.70 31.99 82.50
N LYS A 607 105.45 30.67 82.43
CA LYS A 607 106.03 29.70 83.40
C LYS A 607 107.56 29.70 83.34
N ALA A 608 108.15 29.71 82.15
CA ALA A 608 109.60 29.71 81.97
C ALA A 608 110.23 31.01 82.51
N GLY A 609 109.62 32.17 82.24
CA GLY A 609 110.02 33.44 82.81
C GLY A 609 109.94 33.47 84.34
N LEU A 610 108.87 32.93 84.93
CA LEU A 610 108.70 32.82 86.38
C LEU A 610 109.76 31.88 87.01
N ALA A 611 110.03 30.73 86.41
CA ALA A 611 111.05 29.79 86.87
C ALA A 611 112.47 30.41 86.86
N LYS A 612 112.79 31.20 85.82
CA LYS A 612 114.04 31.97 85.74
C LYS A 612 114.14 33.03 86.83
N ALA A 613 113.08 33.82 87.06
CA ALA A 613 113.06 34.84 88.10
C ALA A 613 113.20 34.25 89.52
N LEU A 614 112.71 33.02 89.74
CA LEU A 614 112.91 32.29 91.00
C LEU A 614 114.36 31.85 91.22
N SER A 615 115.03 31.29 90.21
CA SER A 615 116.44 30.89 90.35
C SER A 615 117.39 32.09 90.48
N GLU A 616 117.08 33.22 89.83
CA GLU A 616 117.76 34.50 90.04
C GLU A 616 117.58 35.00 91.48
N ASN A 617 116.39 34.84 92.09
CA ASN A 617 116.15 35.17 93.50
C ASN A 617 117.00 34.29 94.44
N GLU A 618 117.13 33.00 94.17
CA GLU A 618 117.95 32.07 94.96
C GLU A 618 119.45 32.39 94.84
N ALA A 619 119.94 32.76 93.65
CA ALA A 619 121.30 33.25 93.45
C ALA A 619 121.58 34.56 94.21
N HIS A 620 120.61 35.47 94.30
CA HIS A 620 120.74 36.66 95.14
C HIS A 620 120.74 36.33 96.65
N ARG A 621 119.97 35.32 97.10
CA ARG A 621 119.97 34.87 98.51
C ARG A 621 121.32 34.26 98.91
N SER A 622 121.93 33.43 98.07
CA SER A 622 123.24 32.83 98.36
C SER A 622 124.36 33.88 98.36
N LEU A 623 124.32 34.87 97.46
CA LEU A 623 125.22 36.02 97.49
C LEU A 623 125.08 36.84 98.79
N VAL A 624 123.86 37.11 99.25
CA VAL A 624 123.61 37.81 100.53
C VAL A 624 124.13 37.00 101.72
N ALA A 625 123.98 35.67 101.71
CA ALA A 625 124.54 34.82 102.76
C ALA A 625 126.08 34.85 102.80
N HIS A 626 126.74 34.89 101.62
CA HIS A 626 128.19 35.02 101.52
C HIS A 626 128.70 36.36 102.08
N LEU A 627 128.08 37.48 101.68
CA LEU A 627 128.40 38.83 102.19
C LEU A 627 128.17 38.95 103.72
N GLN A 628 127.20 38.22 104.28
CA GLN A 628 127.00 38.17 105.74
C GLN A 628 128.12 37.40 106.47
N ALA A 629 128.70 36.37 105.84
CA ALA A 629 129.85 35.63 106.36
C ALA A 629 131.15 36.46 106.31
N GLU A 630 131.38 37.21 105.23
CA GLU A 630 132.50 38.18 105.18
C GLU A 630 132.35 39.24 106.27
N ARG A 631 131.14 39.79 106.45
CA ARG A 631 130.88 40.81 107.48
C ARG A 631 131.07 40.28 108.90
N SER A 632 130.85 38.98 109.17
CA SER A 632 131.12 38.39 110.49
C SER A 632 132.61 38.12 110.69
N ALA A 633 133.33 37.65 109.66
CA ALA A 633 134.79 37.51 109.70
C ALA A 633 135.50 38.85 109.97
N LEU A 634 135.13 39.91 109.24
CA LEU A 634 135.67 41.26 109.45
C LEU A 634 135.38 41.79 110.87
N ARG A 635 134.22 41.49 111.45
CA ARG A 635 133.91 41.84 112.85
C ARG A 635 134.80 41.13 113.87
N VAL A 636 135.19 39.88 113.61
CA VAL A 636 136.17 39.16 114.46
C VAL A 636 137.56 39.80 114.33
N GLN A 637 137.98 40.15 113.11
CA GLN A 637 139.26 40.81 112.84
C GLN A 637 139.37 42.19 113.50
N VAL A 638 138.30 43.01 113.44
CA VAL A 638 138.24 44.31 114.13
C VAL A 638 138.26 44.14 115.65
N LYS A 639 137.56 43.14 116.23
CA LYS A 639 137.66 42.83 117.67
C LYS A 639 139.08 42.42 118.08
N ALA A 640 139.79 41.66 117.25
CA ALA A 640 141.16 41.28 117.52
C ALA A 640 142.10 42.49 117.57
N GLN A 641 141.95 43.46 116.65
CA GLN A 641 142.72 44.70 116.68
C GLN A 641 142.33 45.65 117.83
N PHE A 642 141.04 45.71 118.20
CA PHE A 642 140.59 46.48 119.36
C PHE A 642 141.26 45.99 120.67
N HIS A 643 141.30 44.67 120.88
CA HIS A 643 142.01 44.09 122.04
C HIS A 643 143.54 44.15 121.93
N LEU A 644 144.11 44.39 120.75
CA LEU A 644 145.53 44.74 120.59
C LEU A 644 145.77 46.19 121.05
N SER A 645 144.90 47.12 120.64
CA SER A 645 144.96 48.54 120.99
C SER A 645 144.84 48.75 122.50
N GLN A 646 143.86 48.13 123.16
CA GLN A 646 143.72 48.20 124.62
C GLN A 646 144.96 47.74 125.39
N ARG A 647 145.73 46.77 124.87
CA ARG A 647 146.97 46.29 125.49
C ARG A 647 148.17 47.21 125.27
N LEU A 648 148.07 48.12 124.29
CA LEU A 648 149.08 49.15 124.02
C LEU A 648 148.74 50.43 124.81
N GLU A 649 147.47 50.81 124.88
CA GLU A 649 146.95 51.90 125.72
C GLU A 649 147.29 51.67 127.20
N GLN A 650 146.99 50.46 127.73
CA GLN A 650 147.38 50.05 129.10
C GLN A 650 148.90 49.97 129.36
N ARG A 651 149.74 50.17 128.33
CA ARG A 651 151.21 50.27 128.47
C ARG A 651 151.74 51.70 128.29
N LEU A 652 150.90 52.65 127.88
CA LEU A 652 151.24 54.06 127.70
C LEU A 652 150.76 54.92 128.87
N GLU A 653 149.62 54.62 129.49
CA GLU A 653 149.06 55.40 130.61
C GLU A 653 149.83 55.29 131.95
N ALA A 654 151.01 54.67 131.97
CA ALA A 654 151.85 54.49 133.16
C ALA A 654 153.10 55.39 133.21
N LEU A 655 153.31 56.28 132.23
CA LEU A 655 154.48 57.18 132.16
C LEU A 655 154.10 58.62 131.74
N ASP A 656 153.52 59.34 132.71
CA ASP A 656 153.35 60.80 132.83
C ASP A 656 152.57 61.61 131.76
N PRO A 657 151.98 62.78 132.12
CA PRO A 657 150.89 63.38 131.35
C PRO A 657 151.18 64.78 130.79
N SER A 658 150.58 65.12 129.63
CA SER A 658 149.95 66.43 129.35
C SER A 658 149.49 66.57 127.88
N HIS A 659 148.46 67.40 127.66
CA HIS A 659 147.96 67.91 126.36
C HIS A 659 147.37 66.89 125.35
N ALA A 660 146.43 67.25 124.46
CA ALA A 660 145.48 68.37 124.39
C ALA A 660 144.36 68.06 123.35
N ASP A 661 143.36 68.94 123.25
CA ASP A 661 142.22 68.87 122.32
C ASP A 661 142.57 68.81 120.81
N VAL A 662 141.62 68.34 119.98
CA VAL A 662 141.13 69.07 118.79
C VAL A 662 139.80 68.47 118.28
N THR A 663 138.99 69.28 117.58
CA THR A 663 137.58 69.00 117.18
C THR A 663 137.33 69.25 115.67
N LEU A 664 136.04 69.25 115.24
CA LEU A 664 135.48 69.57 113.89
C LEU A 664 135.37 68.36 112.92
N ALA A 665 134.24 68.03 112.25
CA ALA A 665 133.25 68.75 111.39
C ALA A 665 133.70 68.81 109.90
N HIS A 666 132.87 68.82 108.82
CA HIS A 666 131.41 69.05 108.66
C HIS A 666 130.86 68.33 107.34
N PRO A 667 129.72 68.66 106.63
CA PRO A 667 128.87 67.62 105.95
C PRO A 667 128.30 67.96 104.51
N LEU A 668 127.23 67.24 104.07
CA LEU A 668 126.20 67.59 103.04
C LEU A 668 126.56 67.41 101.50
N PRO A 669 125.66 67.61 100.50
CA PRO A 669 124.34 66.94 100.30
C PRO A 669 123.85 66.63 98.84
N LEU A 670 122.72 65.90 98.72
CA LEU A 670 121.55 66.04 97.78
C LEU A 670 121.69 66.28 96.24
N SER A 671 120.97 65.50 95.42
CA SER A 671 119.83 65.96 94.55
C SER A 671 119.31 64.89 93.54
N ARG A 672 118.40 65.27 92.61
CA ARG A 672 116.99 64.79 92.56
C ARG A 672 116.26 65.07 91.21
N SER A 673 115.55 64.11 90.59
CA SER A 673 114.54 64.28 89.49
C SER A 673 114.01 62.92 88.94
N SER A 674 113.09 62.84 87.94
CA SER A 674 111.60 63.06 87.98
C SER A 674 110.89 62.63 86.65
N SER A 675 109.53 62.63 86.61
CA SER A 675 108.58 62.35 85.47
C SER A 675 108.04 60.89 85.39
N ALA A 676 106.76 60.52 85.13
CA ALA A 676 105.51 61.13 84.58
C ALA A 676 105.35 61.05 83.02
N ALA A 677 104.18 60.83 82.37
CA ALA A 677 102.79 60.49 82.80
C ALA A 677 101.82 59.99 81.66
N HIS A 678 100.69 59.34 82.06
CA HIS A 678 99.27 59.42 81.58
C HIS A 678 98.75 59.08 80.14
N SER A 679 97.73 58.20 80.08
CA SER A 679 96.54 58.09 79.16
C SER A 679 95.56 57.00 79.71
N SER A 680 94.22 56.87 79.55
CA SER A 680 93.09 57.45 78.74
C SER A 680 92.65 56.63 77.48
N ARG A 681 91.36 56.52 77.05
CA ARG A 681 90.07 57.13 77.50
C ARG A 681 88.73 56.45 76.99
N SER A 682 87.97 55.75 77.87
CA SER A 682 86.46 55.67 77.98
C SER A 682 85.47 55.17 76.88
N PHE A 683 84.27 54.75 77.37
CA PHE A 683 82.89 54.79 76.78
C PHE A 683 82.27 53.57 76.07
N SER A 684 80.93 53.63 75.92
CA SER A 684 79.96 52.56 75.65
C SER A 684 78.98 52.91 74.53
N SER A 685 78.25 51.90 74.01
CA SER A 685 76.94 52.07 73.39
C SER A 685 76.13 50.77 73.48
N ALA A 686 74.82 50.85 73.31
CA ALA A 686 73.91 49.70 73.31
C ALA A 686 72.98 49.73 72.10
N LYS A 687 72.78 48.58 71.47
CA LYS A 687 71.49 48.13 70.92
C LYS A 687 71.52 46.62 70.70
#